data_AF-A0A940HRU4-F1
#
_entry.id   AF-A0A940HRU4-F1
#
_cell.length_a   1.000
_cell.length_b   1.000
_cell.length_c   1.000
_cell.angle_alpha   90.00
_cell.angle_beta   90.00
_cell.angle_gamma   90.00
#
_symmetry.space_group_name_H-M   'P 1'
#
loop_
_entity.id
_entity.type
_entity.pdbx_description
1 polymer ?
#
loop_
_entity_poly.entity_id
_entity_poly.type
_entity_poly.pdbx_seq_one_letter_code
_entity_poly.pdbx_strand_id
1 'polypeptide(L)'
;MIKSVLSKMANNIWLFICLTLGSLLITSVLSSIPIYTDGALRKMLNSELVNFQYDTGNTAGEYYTRINLASDYSSAGALDLFDTARDKLHYSFDNNNIPYTDSYESGILRLRSERGNGMIYTTQYQMRYMTGMLNHIDIIEGRRYRDSFDGVYEAIISEQAYNSNVIHLNQVYYFGMPLIHGDSSPAIAIRFVGVFRMHGDAAGYFYDSDEGYPMDFFVSPESFKAGMFTYANAQYVTSIEFYHNIEFRDMDRKDLNRFNKVHTEIKEYLKTFESGHKELYFPLNKTIVNFVDKGWEMELTMWVFNAPIIIMLAYYLFMVSKLIIEEDKNEISSLRSRGATSRQIFSRYIIECGIIIGFSLILGPPLGLVLAQVIGSANGFLEFVNRSGLVLRLVPAAYLYALLAGVLFMVMVLIPAYTATRSTIVQHKQKKARKNQKPFWEKAFLDFIFLGISIYLLITYTTHGQMVLKSSGSVDPSIYFISTLFIISAGLVFMRIYPYILKLIFGIFKRRMSPPVYATFVQVSRGTNDNRFLIMFLIMTVSIGIYSSASARIINNNVEEVAAYKCGADLVISPDWGGLEDNTSAKTTSSDITRIPLSDYMTIGCFENFTQVSEVHYATVKGLYDFEWYDGIRVMAIQPYEFSQVVDFRSGLLDTHTKDVIHWYHYINLMQDYPTAVLVSRGVADMFDLVVGSTLEVDINAWGTPEDQKVPVMNCYVLAIFDYWPNYYDGAVNTDVVNQLVVMNYSYLNSVKANATYNMWIDLKDGTTKDDVLNALKERGLEDGISAIRFKTEYISRGKGDSTTMALNGSLSMGFVATMMITLIGFLLYWIMNMRKRKLQFGILRAMGLSRGKTIFMLALEQLLTTGVAVLVGIFLGNLATRLFMPILSQTYISLLPLHLTYSIVDTLRIMAVVLVMIIIGLVVLGVFIKKLKINEAVKIGEE
;
A
#
# COMPACT_ATOMS: atom_id res chain seq x y z
N MET A 1 -33.28 -23.76 30.12
CA MET A 1 -31.98 -24.06 29.47
C MET A 1 -30.99 -22.89 29.60
N ILE A 2 -31.34 -21.68 29.17
CA ILE A 2 -30.48 -20.47 29.27
C ILE A 2 -30.01 -20.19 30.72
N LYS A 3 -30.90 -20.26 31.72
CA LYS A 3 -30.53 -20.11 33.15
C LYS A 3 -29.44 -21.11 33.61
N SER A 4 -29.47 -22.33 33.08
CA SER A 4 -28.45 -23.36 33.37
C SER A 4 -27.13 -23.10 32.63
N VAL A 5 -27.17 -22.49 31.44
CA VAL A 5 -25.97 -22.00 30.75
C VAL A 5 -25.33 -20.88 31.54
N LEU A 6 -26.08 -19.85 31.92
CA LEU A 6 -25.56 -18.69 32.66
C LEU A 6 -24.98 -19.08 34.03
N SER A 7 -25.64 -19.99 34.77
CA SER A 7 -25.11 -20.49 36.04
C SER A 7 -23.80 -21.26 35.87
N LYS A 8 -23.65 -22.04 34.79
CA LYS A 8 -22.39 -22.71 34.47
C LYS A 8 -21.30 -21.71 34.10
N MET A 9 -21.63 -20.69 33.31
CA MET A 9 -20.72 -19.60 32.96
C MET A 9 -20.18 -18.89 34.21
N ALA A 10 -21.05 -18.63 35.19
CA ALA A 10 -20.67 -18.00 36.46
C ALA A 10 -19.75 -18.88 37.31
N ASN A 11 -19.98 -20.20 37.35
CA ASN A 11 -19.14 -21.11 38.14
C ASN A 11 -17.73 -21.29 37.56
N ASN A 12 -17.58 -21.24 36.24
CA ASN A 12 -16.30 -21.40 35.54
C ASN A 12 -15.83 -20.10 34.86
N ILE A 13 -16.03 -18.96 35.53
CA ILE A 13 -15.92 -17.61 34.94
C ILE A 13 -14.59 -17.36 34.20
N TRP A 14 -13.48 -17.90 34.72
CA TRP A 14 -12.15 -17.71 34.13
C TRP A 14 -12.01 -18.34 32.75
N LEU A 15 -12.51 -19.56 32.56
CA LEU A 15 -12.45 -20.23 31.26
C LEU A 15 -13.36 -19.54 30.24
N PHE A 16 -14.52 -19.06 30.71
CA PHE A 16 -15.46 -18.31 29.89
C PHE A 16 -14.91 -16.97 29.44
N ILE A 17 -14.26 -16.21 30.32
CA ILE A 17 -13.57 -14.96 29.98
C ILE A 17 -12.48 -15.21 28.92
N CYS A 18 -11.77 -16.33 29.02
CA CYS A 18 -10.73 -16.64 28.04
C CYS A 18 -11.30 -17.05 26.68
N LEU A 19 -12.44 -17.74 26.67
CA LEU A 19 -13.16 -18.09 25.46
C LEU A 19 -13.78 -16.85 24.80
N THR A 20 -14.37 -15.95 25.58
CA THR A 20 -14.89 -14.67 25.07
C THR A 20 -13.78 -13.78 24.54
N LEU A 21 -12.64 -13.70 25.23
CA LEU A 21 -11.47 -12.95 24.75
C LEU A 21 -10.92 -13.52 23.43
N GLY A 22 -10.90 -14.84 23.27
CA GLY A 22 -10.55 -15.46 21.98
C GLY A 22 -11.52 -15.11 20.85
N SER A 23 -12.83 -15.17 21.14
CA SER A 23 -13.89 -14.77 20.20
C SER A 23 -13.81 -13.29 19.84
N LEU A 24 -13.53 -12.44 20.82
CA LEU A 24 -13.38 -11.00 20.65
C LEU A 24 -12.15 -10.68 19.80
N LEU A 25 -11.01 -11.33 20.02
CA LEU A 25 -9.80 -11.12 19.23
C LEU A 25 -9.97 -11.59 17.78
N ILE A 26 -10.56 -12.76 17.53
CA ILE A 26 -10.78 -13.22 16.15
C ILE A 26 -11.76 -12.33 15.38
N THR A 27 -12.83 -11.86 16.03
CA THR A 27 -13.76 -10.91 15.42
C THR A 27 -13.12 -9.55 15.17
N SER A 28 -12.29 -9.05 16.08
CA SER A 28 -11.55 -7.78 15.93
C SER A 28 -10.51 -7.85 14.81
N VAL A 29 -9.74 -8.93 14.73
CA VAL A 29 -8.72 -9.12 13.67
C VAL A 29 -9.38 -9.22 12.30
N LEU A 30 -10.42 -10.06 12.13
CA LEU A 30 -11.10 -10.18 10.84
C LEU A 30 -11.83 -8.89 10.43
N SER A 31 -12.46 -8.18 11.37
CA SER A 31 -13.12 -6.90 11.07
C SER A 31 -12.15 -5.77 10.75
N SER A 32 -10.90 -5.83 11.25
CA SER A 32 -9.87 -4.82 10.94
C SER A 32 -9.44 -4.83 9.47
N ILE A 33 -9.55 -5.97 8.77
CA ILE A 33 -9.17 -6.10 7.34
C ILE A 33 -9.97 -5.12 6.47
N PRO A 34 -11.32 -5.19 6.39
CA PRO A 34 -12.09 -4.26 5.55
C PRO A 34 -12.04 -2.81 6.05
N ILE A 35 -11.88 -2.57 7.36
CA ILE A 35 -11.75 -1.21 7.92
C ILE A 35 -10.46 -0.55 7.44
N TYR A 36 -9.34 -1.28 7.52
CA TYR A 36 -8.05 -0.76 7.09
C TYR A 36 -8.00 -0.58 5.57
N THR A 37 -8.45 -1.58 4.80
CA THR A 37 -8.45 -1.49 3.33
C THR A 37 -9.25 -0.29 2.84
N ASP A 38 -10.41 0.00 3.44
CA ASP A 38 -11.21 1.18 3.06
C ASP A 38 -10.46 2.50 3.33
N GLY A 39 -9.93 2.69 4.55
CA GLY A 39 -9.19 3.91 4.88
C GLY A 39 -7.89 4.07 4.09
N ALA A 40 -7.23 2.96 3.79
CA ALA A 40 -6.01 2.94 2.98
C ALA A 40 -6.27 3.32 1.53
N LEU A 41 -7.34 2.78 0.93
CA LEU A 41 -7.74 3.12 -0.43
C LEU A 41 -8.09 4.59 -0.57
N ARG A 42 -8.83 5.17 0.39
CA ARG A 42 -9.12 6.62 0.39
C ARG A 42 -7.85 7.46 0.49
N LYS A 43 -6.90 7.08 1.37
CA LYS A 43 -5.62 7.78 1.50
C LYS A 43 -4.83 7.72 0.19
N MET A 44 -4.76 6.55 -0.44
CA MET A 44 -4.04 6.35 -1.70
C MET A 44 -4.70 7.13 -2.84
N LEU A 45 -6.04 7.10 -2.94
CA LEU A 45 -6.80 7.89 -3.90
C LEU A 45 -6.53 9.38 -3.70
N ASN A 46 -6.67 9.90 -2.49
CA ASN A 46 -6.39 11.30 -2.19
C ASN A 46 -4.96 11.71 -2.52
N SER A 47 -3.98 10.84 -2.30
CA SER A 47 -2.58 11.11 -2.65
C SER A 47 -2.38 11.16 -4.16
N GLU A 48 -2.98 10.22 -4.91
CA GLU A 48 -2.91 10.23 -6.38
C GLU A 48 -3.68 11.43 -6.99
N LEU A 49 -4.82 11.84 -6.40
CA LEU A 49 -5.56 13.04 -6.83
C LEU A 49 -4.73 14.32 -6.65
N VAL A 50 -4.05 14.47 -5.51
CA VAL A 50 -3.19 15.63 -5.22
C VAL A 50 -1.97 15.65 -6.15
N ASN A 51 -1.33 14.50 -6.36
CA ASN A 51 -0.19 14.41 -7.28
C ASN A 51 -0.62 14.74 -8.71
N PHE A 52 -1.77 14.21 -9.16
CA PHE A 52 -2.30 14.52 -10.49
C PHE A 52 -2.54 16.03 -10.69
N GLN A 53 -3.11 16.70 -9.68
CA GLN A 53 -3.33 18.14 -9.73
C GLN A 53 -2.01 18.93 -9.75
N TYR A 54 -0.99 18.47 -9.02
CA TYR A 54 0.34 19.09 -9.02
C TYR A 54 1.05 18.91 -10.38
N ASP A 55 0.94 17.73 -10.99
CA ASP A 55 1.65 17.40 -12.23
C ASP A 55 1.00 18.01 -13.48
N THR A 56 -0.33 18.13 -13.50
CA THR A 56 -1.08 18.58 -14.69
C THR A 56 -1.64 19.99 -14.59
N GLY A 57 -1.72 20.57 -13.39
CA GLY A 57 -2.44 21.82 -13.14
C GLY A 57 -3.97 21.70 -13.17
N ASN A 58 -4.51 20.63 -13.76
CA ASN A 58 -5.94 20.40 -13.92
C ASN A 58 -6.60 19.84 -12.65
N THR A 59 -7.91 20.04 -12.52
CA THR A 59 -8.67 19.48 -11.40
C THR A 59 -8.94 18.00 -11.61
N ALA A 60 -8.66 17.21 -10.57
CA ALA A 60 -8.72 15.75 -10.64
C ALA A 60 -10.17 15.22 -10.87
N GLY A 61 -11.19 16.02 -10.56
CA GLY A 61 -12.61 15.70 -10.69
C GLY A 61 -13.20 15.88 -12.09
N GLU A 62 -12.42 16.35 -13.07
CA GLU A 62 -12.95 16.73 -14.39
C GLU A 62 -13.54 15.56 -15.15
N TYR A 63 -14.85 15.60 -15.35
CA TYR A 63 -15.57 14.67 -16.21
C TYR A 63 -16.32 15.45 -17.29
N TYR A 64 -15.85 15.29 -18.52
CA TYR A 64 -16.29 16.11 -19.62
C TYR A 64 -16.73 15.24 -20.82
N THR A 65 -17.89 15.57 -21.37
CA THR A 65 -18.46 14.90 -22.56
C THR A 65 -18.78 15.94 -23.63
N ARG A 66 -18.15 15.83 -24.80
CA ARG A 66 -18.45 16.62 -26.01
C ARG A 66 -19.16 15.76 -27.04
N ILE A 67 -20.28 16.24 -27.53
CA ILE A 67 -20.98 15.69 -28.69
C ILE A 67 -20.94 16.73 -29.79
N ASN A 68 -20.17 16.49 -30.85
CA ASN A 68 -20.19 17.35 -32.03
C ASN A 68 -21.47 17.08 -32.84
N LEU A 69 -22.21 18.14 -33.14
CA LEU A 69 -23.47 18.09 -33.89
C LEU A 69 -23.30 18.49 -35.36
N ALA A 70 -22.16 19.05 -35.72
CA ALA A 70 -21.90 19.54 -37.07
C ALA A 70 -21.97 18.39 -38.09
N SER A 71 -22.83 18.56 -39.10
CA SER A 71 -22.99 17.77 -40.34
C SER A 71 -23.88 16.52 -40.37
N ASP A 72 -24.41 16.02 -39.24
CA ASP A 72 -24.99 14.68 -39.21
C ASP A 72 -26.49 14.56 -38.91
N TYR A 73 -27.14 15.63 -38.43
CA TYR A 73 -28.53 15.56 -37.97
C TYR A 73 -29.44 16.60 -38.63
N SER A 74 -30.67 16.17 -38.97
CA SER A 74 -31.72 17.09 -39.40
C SER A 74 -32.08 18.04 -38.26
N SER A 75 -32.57 19.23 -38.60
CA SER A 75 -32.80 20.30 -37.62
C SER A 75 -33.85 19.98 -36.55
N ALA A 76 -34.79 19.05 -36.81
CA ALA A 76 -35.70 18.52 -35.81
C ALA A 76 -35.07 17.44 -34.92
N GLY A 77 -34.08 16.69 -35.43
CA GLY A 77 -33.37 15.66 -34.68
C GLY A 77 -32.36 16.21 -33.69
N ALA A 78 -31.73 17.37 -33.96
CA ALA A 78 -30.69 17.94 -33.10
C ALA A 78 -31.19 18.38 -31.72
N LEU A 79 -32.42 18.92 -31.62
CA LEU A 79 -33.02 19.32 -30.34
C LEU A 79 -33.46 18.10 -29.51
N ASP A 80 -34.11 17.11 -30.16
CA ASP A 80 -34.50 15.85 -29.50
C ASP A 80 -33.28 15.07 -29.01
N LEU A 81 -32.20 15.05 -29.81
CA LEU A 81 -30.92 14.47 -29.45
C LEU A 81 -30.28 15.19 -28.25
N PHE A 82 -30.34 16.53 -28.25
CA PHE A 82 -29.82 17.34 -27.15
C PHE A 82 -30.57 17.07 -25.84
N ASP A 83 -31.91 17.12 -25.85
CA ASP A 83 -32.72 16.85 -24.66
C ASP A 83 -32.54 15.39 -24.20
N THR A 84 -32.52 14.43 -25.12
CA THR A 84 -32.28 13.02 -24.80
C THR A 84 -30.88 12.79 -24.21
N ALA A 85 -29.85 13.41 -24.77
CA ALA A 85 -28.48 13.30 -24.27
C ALA A 85 -28.31 13.96 -22.90
N ARG A 86 -28.89 15.16 -22.70
CA ARG A 86 -28.92 15.84 -21.41
C ARG A 86 -29.59 14.97 -20.37
N ASP A 87 -30.82 14.52 -20.65
CA ASP A 87 -31.60 13.74 -19.70
C ASP A 87 -30.88 12.43 -19.39
N LYS A 88 -30.27 11.78 -20.38
CA LYS A 88 -29.50 10.55 -20.17
C LYS A 88 -28.26 10.76 -19.31
N LEU A 89 -27.47 11.80 -19.57
CA LEU A 89 -26.22 12.08 -18.86
C LEU A 89 -26.50 12.51 -17.41
N HIS A 90 -27.37 13.50 -17.19
CA HIS A 90 -27.75 13.93 -15.85
C HIS A 90 -28.43 12.80 -15.06
N TYR A 91 -29.37 12.06 -15.67
CA TYR A 91 -30.01 10.91 -15.03
C TYR A 91 -29.00 9.83 -14.62
N SER A 92 -27.98 9.57 -15.45
CA SER A 92 -26.95 8.58 -15.14
C SER A 92 -26.14 8.95 -13.88
N PHE A 93 -25.86 10.24 -13.63
CA PHE A 93 -25.18 10.66 -12.39
C PHE A 93 -26.13 10.71 -11.18
N ASP A 94 -27.30 11.34 -11.33
CA ASP A 94 -28.26 11.55 -10.24
C ASP A 94 -28.86 10.23 -9.73
N ASN A 95 -29.29 9.32 -10.63
CA ASN A 95 -29.91 8.05 -10.24
C ASN A 95 -28.91 7.08 -9.58
N ASN A 96 -27.61 7.27 -9.80
CA ASN A 96 -26.56 6.47 -9.19
C ASN A 96 -25.97 7.10 -7.91
N ASN A 97 -26.46 8.28 -7.49
CA ASN A 97 -26.01 9.06 -6.34
C ASN A 97 -24.48 9.32 -6.36
N ILE A 98 -23.95 9.77 -7.50
CA ILE A 98 -22.53 10.15 -7.61
C ILE A 98 -22.41 11.62 -7.19
N PRO A 99 -21.64 11.94 -6.13
CA PRO A 99 -21.45 13.32 -5.70
C PRO A 99 -20.61 14.11 -6.72
N TYR A 100 -21.10 15.28 -7.09
CA TYR A 100 -20.40 16.30 -7.86
C TYR A 100 -20.56 17.65 -7.19
N THR A 101 -19.54 18.49 -7.23
CA THR A 101 -19.54 19.83 -6.62
C THR A 101 -20.21 20.84 -7.54
N ASP A 102 -19.84 20.80 -8.82
CA ASP A 102 -20.35 21.69 -9.85
C ASP A 102 -20.69 20.90 -11.12
N SER A 103 -21.69 21.36 -11.86
CA SER A 103 -22.04 20.82 -13.17
C SER A 103 -22.57 21.92 -14.07
N TYR A 104 -22.20 21.89 -15.35
CA TYR A 104 -22.81 22.77 -16.34
C TYR A 104 -23.05 22.07 -17.68
N GLU A 105 -24.05 22.59 -18.39
CA GLU A 105 -24.35 22.33 -19.78
C GLU A 105 -23.90 23.54 -20.61
N SER A 106 -23.25 23.28 -21.74
CA SER A 106 -22.78 24.33 -22.65
C SER A 106 -23.01 23.95 -24.10
N GLY A 107 -23.62 24.84 -24.87
CA GLY A 107 -23.69 24.75 -26.33
C GLY A 107 -22.72 25.71 -26.97
N ILE A 108 -21.96 25.24 -27.96
CA ILE A 108 -20.96 26.03 -28.67
C ILE A 108 -21.35 26.19 -30.14
N LEU A 109 -21.20 27.41 -30.61
CA LEU A 109 -21.24 27.78 -32.01
C LEU A 109 -19.94 28.47 -32.41
N ARG A 110 -19.19 27.89 -33.34
CA ARG A 110 -18.03 28.56 -33.94
C ARG A 110 -18.48 29.62 -34.94
N LEU A 111 -17.91 30.80 -34.84
CA LEU A 111 -18.23 31.99 -35.62
C LEU A 111 -16.97 32.49 -36.35
N ARG A 112 -17.16 33.08 -37.53
CA ARG A 112 -16.08 33.76 -38.26
C ARG A 112 -16.35 35.25 -38.33
N SER A 113 -15.32 36.04 -38.07
CA SER A 113 -15.33 37.48 -38.37
C SER A 113 -14.84 37.70 -39.81
N GLU A 114 -15.61 38.42 -40.62
CA GLU A 114 -15.16 38.92 -41.91
C GLU A 114 -14.65 40.36 -41.72
N ARG A 115 -13.34 40.57 -41.88
CA ARG A 115 -12.77 41.92 -41.96
C ARG A 115 -12.52 42.25 -43.43
N GLY A 116 -13.22 43.27 -43.94
CA GLY A 116 -12.99 43.77 -45.29
C GLY A 116 -11.59 44.35 -45.45
N ASN A 117 -10.67 43.58 -46.06
CA ASN A 117 -9.52 44.00 -46.88
C ASN A 117 -8.54 42.85 -47.04
N GLY A 118 -8.80 41.93 -47.98
CA GLY A 118 -7.78 41.16 -48.71
C GLY A 118 -6.79 40.26 -47.96
N MET A 119 -6.78 40.19 -46.62
CA MET A 119 -5.98 39.26 -45.83
C MET A 119 -6.91 38.36 -45.02
N ILE A 120 -6.96 37.08 -45.38
CA ILE A 120 -7.74 36.06 -44.68
C ILE A 120 -6.94 35.60 -43.46
N TYR A 121 -7.01 36.37 -42.38
CA TYR A 121 -6.93 35.78 -41.04
C TYR A 121 -8.37 35.72 -40.52
N THR A 122 -9.04 34.60 -40.72
CA THR A 122 -10.33 34.34 -40.06
C THR A 122 -10.07 34.06 -38.59
N THR A 123 -10.13 35.08 -37.73
CA THR A 123 -10.21 34.84 -36.29
C THR A 123 -11.51 34.10 -36.01
N GLN A 124 -11.40 32.91 -35.45
CA GLN A 124 -12.56 32.11 -35.04
C GLN A 124 -12.99 32.54 -33.64
N TYR A 125 -14.23 32.99 -33.53
CA TYR A 125 -14.87 33.29 -32.24
C TYR A 125 -15.82 32.14 -31.87
N GLN A 126 -16.16 32.01 -30.61
CA GLN A 126 -17.13 31.03 -30.13
C GLN A 126 -18.29 31.73 -29.43
N MET A 127 -19.53 31.49 -29.85
CA MET A 127 -20.69 31.81 -29.02
C MET A 127 -21.01 30.61 -28.16
N ARG A 128 -21.11 30.84 -26.85
CA ARG A 128 -21.30 29.82 -25.83
C ARG A 128 -22.41 30.21 -24.86
N TYR A 129 -23.09 29.24 -24.27
CA TYR A 129 -23.81 29.46 -23.01
C TYR A 129 -23.28 28.51 -21.95
N MET A 130 -23.40 28.86 -20.68
CA MET A 130 -23.06 28.00 -19.55
C MET A 130 -24.12 28.13 -18.46
N THR A 131 -24.73 27.02 -18.06
CA THR A 131 -25.77 27.01 -17.02
C THR A 131 -25.16 27.26 -15.64
N GLY A 132 -25.66 28.25 -14.90
CA GLY A 132 -25.17 28.58 -13.55
C GLY A 132 -23.97 29.52 -13.49
N MET A 133 -23.42 29.92 -14.64
CA MET A 133 -22.23 30.79 -14.75
C MET A 133 -22.34 32.08 -13.95
N LEU A 134 -23.53 32.70 -13.91
CA LEU A 134 -23.77 33.96 -13.21
C LEU A 134 -23.50 33.91 -11.69
N ASN A 135 -23.40 32.72 -11.10
CA ASN A 135 -23.05 32.54 -9.69
C ASN A 135 -21.54 32.59 -9.42
N HIS A 136 -20.72 32.44 -10.47
CA HIS A 136 -19.27 32.29 -10.40
C HIS A 136 -18.49 33.46 -11.03
N ILE A 137 -19.21 34.55 -11.38
CA ILE A 137 -18.64 35.72 -12.05
C ILE A 137 -19.14 37.03 -11.42
N ASP A 138 -18.29 38.05 -11.48
CA ASP A 138 -18.63 39.43 -11.19
C ASP A 138 -18.65 40.25 -12.48
N ILE A 139 -19.67 41.08 -12.66
CA ILE A 139 -19.74 42.00 -13.80
C ILE A 139 -19.03 43.29 -13.43
N ILE A 140 -17.94 43.59 -14.14
CA ILE A 140 -17.12 44.78 -13.93
C ILE A 140 -17.76 45.99 -14.61
N GLU A 141 -18.24 45.80 -15.84
CA GLU A 141 -18.77 46.87 -16.68
C GLU A 141 -20.03 46.42 -17.42
N GLY A 142 -21.03 47.28 -17.55
CA GLY A 142 -22.28 47.00 -18.27
C GLY A 142 -23.34 46.26 -17.45
N ARG A 143 -24.08 45.35 -18.09
CA ARG A 143 -25.20 44.59 -17.51
C ARG A 143 -25.22 43.13 -17.98
N ARG A 144 -26.02 42.30 -17.29
CA ARG A 144 -26.30 40.90 -17.69
C ARG A 144 -26.99 40.84 -19.05
N TYR A 145 -26.77 39.73 -19.76
CA TYR A 145 -27.57 39.36 -20.94
C TYR A 145 -29.05 39.15 -20.56
N ARG A 146 -29.94 39.24 -21.54
CA ARG A 146 -31.36 38.91 -21.39
C ARG A 146 -31.63 37.47 -21.79
N ASP A 147 -32.67 36.89 -21.22
CA ASP A 147 -33.07 35.50 -21.48
C ASP A 147 -33.96 35.34 -22.74
N SER A 148 -34.49 36.44 -23.29
CA SER A 148 -35.31 36.44 -24.51
C SER A 148 -34.50 36.63 -25.79
N PHE A 149 -34.94 36.01 -26.89
CA PHE A 149 -34.35 36.17 -28.23
C PHE A 149 -35.25 37.01 -29.15
N ASP A 150 -34.82 38.24 -29.46
CA ASP A 150 -35.52 39.18 -30.34
C ASP A 150 -34.80 39.37 -31.69
N GLY A 151 -34.06 38.35 -32.16
CA GLY A 151 -33.28 38.41 -33.41
C GLY A 151 -31.86 39.01 -33.27
N VAL A 152 -31.49 39.50 -32.08
CA VAL A 152 -30.12 39.93 -31.72
C VAL A 152 -29.74 39.28 -30.40
N TYR A 153 -28.60 38.60 -30.34
CA TYR A 153 -28.10 38.00 -29.10
C TYR A 153 -27.49 39.06 -28.20
N GLU A 154 -27.81 39.06 -26.91
CA GLU A 154 -27.06 39.83 -25.91
C GLU A 154 -26.00 38.93 -25.27
N ALA A 155 -24.73 39.31 -25.38
CA ALA A 155 -23.60 38.53 -24.88
C ALA A 155 -22.76 39.31 -23.86
N ILE A 156 -22.12 38.58 -22.95
CA ILE A 156 -21.08 39.09 -22.04
C ILE A 156 -19.72 38.47 -22.42
N ILE A 157 -18.64 39.19 -22.13
CA ILE A 157 -17.26 38.79 -22.47
C ILE A 157 -16.33 38.89 -21.27
N SER A 158 -15.23 38.14 -21.28
CA SER A 158 -14.23 38.22 -20.21
C SER A 158 -13.47 39.55 -20.25
N GLU A 159 -12.91 39.96 -19.11
CA GLU A 159 -12.02 41.13 -19.02
C GLU A 159 -10.83 41.04 -19.99
N GLN A 160 -10.29 39.84 -20.20
CA GLN A 160 -9.20 39.61 -21.15
C GLN A 160 -9.64 39.80 -22.60
N ALA A 161 -10.83 39.30 -22.96
CA ALA A 161 -11.41 39.53 -24.29
C ALA A 161 -11.66 41.02 -24.54
N TYR A 162 -12.12 41.76 -23.53
CA TYR A 162 -12.33 43.22 -23.61
C TYR A 162 -11.03 44.00 -23.80
N ASN A 163 -9.97 43.65 -23.07
CA ASN A 163 -8.67 44.33 -23.13
C ASN A 163 -7.90 44.09 -24.44
N SER A 164 -8.28 43.09 -25.24
CA SER A 164 -7.65 42.76 -26.53
C SER A 164 -7.98 43.74 -27.69
N ASN A 165 -8.71 44.83 -27.42
CA ASN A 165 -8.97 45.99 -28.29
C ASN A 165 -9.86 45.77 -29.55
N VAL A 166 -10.67 44.71 -29.63
CA VAL A 166 -11.50 44.43 -30.83
C VAL A 166 -13.01 44.60 -30.63
N ILE A 167 -13.52 44.66 -29.39
CA ILE A 167 -14.96 44.62 -29.08
C ILE A 167 -15.37 45.73 -28.12
N HIS A 168 -16.41 46.49 -28.47
CA HIS A 168 -16.98 47.57 -27.66
C HIS A 168 -18.38 47.23 -27.14
N LEU A 169 -18.68 47.69 -25.91
CA LEU A 169 -20.00 47.52 -25.29
C LEU A 169 -21.08 48.31 -26.03
N ASN A 170 -22.29 47.75 -26.05
CA ASN A 170 -23.51 48.25 -26.67
C ASN A 170 -23.49 48.44 -28.20
N GLN A 171 -22.46 47.95 -28.89
CA GLN A 171 -22.42 47.86 -30.35
C GLN A 171 -22.91 46.49 -30.84
N VAL A 172 -23.52 46.46 -32.03
CA VAL A 172 -23.97 45.22 -32.69
C VAL A 172 -22.94 44.81 -33.72
N TYR A 173 -22.48 43.57 -33.61
CA TYR A 173 -21.52 42.95 -34.51
C TYR A 173 -22.20 41.82 -35.28
N TYR A 174 -21.79 41.62 -36.54
CA TYR A 174 -22.27 40.55 -37.39
C TYR A 174 -21.19 39.50 -37.57
N PHE A 175 -21.50 38.25 -37.26
CA PHE A 175 -20.58 37.12 -37.39
C PHE A 175 -21.13 36.08 -38.35
N GLY A 176 -20.29 35.56 -39.25
CA GLY A 176 -20.68 34.50 -40.17
C GLY A 176 -20.70 33.13 -39.48
N MET A 177 -21.76 32.35 -39.70
CA MET A 177 -21.81 30.95 -39.27
C MET A 177 -20.89 30.06 -40.12
N PRO A 178 -20.53 28.83 -39.68
CA PRO A 178 -19.73 27.91 -40.48
C PRO A 178 -20.43 27.55 -41.79
N LEU A 179 -19.67 27.47 -42.90
CA LEU A 179 -20.19 26.98 -44.18
C LEU A 179 -20.44 25.47 -44.07
N ILE A 180 -21.68 25.03 -44.26
CA ILE A 180 -22.06 23.61 -44.23
C ILE A 180 -22.36 23.13 -45.67
N HIS A 181 -23.14 23.88 -46.45
CA HIS A 181 -23.41 23.62 -47.88
C HIS A 181 -23.72 24.96 -48.62
N GLY A 182 -22.84 25.42 -49.52
CA GLY A 182 -23.03 26.62 -50.36
C GLY A 182 -22.04 27.77 -50.12
N ASP A 183 -22.07 28.78 -51.00
CA ASP A 183 -21.09 29.90 -51.04
C ASP A 183 -21.35 31.05 -50.04
N SER A 184 -22.45 31.03 -49.28
CA SER A 184 -22.81 32.13 -48.35
C SER A 184 -23.18 31.64 -46.95
N SER A 185 -22.41 32.08 -45.94
CA SER A 185 -22.71 31.87 -44.52
C SER A 185 -23.82 32.83 -44.04
N PRO A 186 -24.88 32.35 -43.37
CA PRO A 186 -25.80 33.25 -42.69
C PRO A 186 -25.06 34.00 -41.56
N ALA A 187 -25.40 35.28 -41.37
CA ALA A 187 -24.80 36.13 -40.35
C ALA A 187 -25.69 36.21 -39.09
N ILE A 188 -25.07 36.19 -37.92
CA ILE A 188 -25.73 36.40 -36.62
C ILE A 188 -25.38 37.77 -36.07
N ALA A 189 -26.39 38.50 -35.57
CA ALA A 189 -26.20 39.76 -34.88
C ALA A 189 -26.00 39.52 -33.37
N ILE A 190 -24.88 40.02 -32.82
CA ILE A 190 -24.54 39.93 -31.39
C ILE A 190 -24.29 41.34 -30.84
N ARG A 191 -24.92 41.67 -29.73
CA ARG A 191 -24.69 42.90 -28.95
C ARG A 191 -23.98 42.55 -27.65
N PHE A 192 -22.79 43.12 -27.44
CA PHE A 192 -22.05 42.95 -26.18
C PHE A 192 -22.59 43.90 -25.12
N VAL A 193 -23.08 43.39 -23.99
CA VAL A 193 -23.78 44.18 -22.97
C VAL A 193 -23.06 44.27 -21.64
N GLY A 194 -22.05 43.43 -21.39
CA GLY A 194 -21.25 43.50 -20.18
C GLY A 194 -19.91 42.75 -20.25
N VAL A 195 -19.00 43.13 -19.36
CA VAL A 195 -17.68 42.54 -19.14
C VAL A 195 -17.66 41.87 -17.77
N PHE A 196 -17.20 40.63 -17.70
CA PHE A 196 -17.13 39.87 -16.46
C PHE A 196 -15.70 39.47 -16.08
N ARG A 197 -15.50 39.25 -14.78
CA ARG A 197 -14.33 38.62 -14.18
C ARG A 197 -14.78 37.40 -13.39
N MET A 198 -14.02 36.31 -13.47
CA MET A 198 -14.30 35.10 -12.72
C MET A 198 -13.98 35.30 -11.24
N HIS A 199 -14.72 34.63 -10.35
CA HIS A 199 -14.34 34.57 -8.95
C HIS A 199 -13.04 33.78 -8.79
N GLY A 200 -12.20 34.16 -7.82
CA GLY A 200 -10.92 33.50 -7.59
C GLY A 200 -11.02 32.04 -7.12
N ASP A 201 -12.19 31.62 -6.62
CA ASP A 201 -12.51 30.26 -6.20
C ASP A 201 -13.31 29.46 -7.26
N ALA A 202 -13.66 30.06 -8.40
CA ALA A 202 -14.42 29.42 -9.48
C ALA A 202 -13.59 28.56 -10.44
N ALA A 203 -12.32 28.29 -10.13
CA ALA A 203 -11.42 27.50 -10.97
C ALA A 203 -11.96 26.09 -11.28
N GLY A 204 -12.76 25.50 -10.38
CA GLY A 204 -13.38 24.18 -10.60
C GLY A 204 -14.61 24.17 -11.51
N TYR A 205 -15.20 25.34 -11.80
CA TYR A 205 -16.36 25.50 -12.68
C TYR A 205 -15.95 25.79 -14.14
N PHE A 206 -14.84 26.53 -14.35
CA PHE A 206 -14.36 26.90 -15.69
C PHE A 206 -13.27 25.95 -16.18
N TYR A 207 -13.63 25.02 -17.07
CA TYR A 207 -12.72 24.00 -17.62
C TYR A 207 -11.45 24.54 -18.31
N ASP A 208 -11.44 25.80 -18.77
CA ASP A 208 -10.36 26.39 -19.57
C ASP A 208 -9.98 27.79 -19.04
N SER A 209 -9.91 27.91 -17.71
CA SER A 209 -9.76 29.19 -17.03
C SER A 209 -8.39 29.86 -17.27
N ASP A 210 -7.35 29.10 -17.58
CA ASP A 210 -5.98 29.59 -17.79
C ASP A 210 -5.83 30.44 -19.07
N GLU A 211 -6.65 30.19 -20.10
CA GLU A 211 -6.65 31.03 -21.30
C GLU A 211 -7.52 32.29 -21.15
N GLY A 212 -8.42 32.33 -20.14
CA GLY A 212 -9.31 33.46 -19.86
C GLY A 212 -10.40 33.71 -20.90
N TYR A 213 -10.73 32.69 -21.71
CA TYR A 213 -11.74 32.71 -22.78
C TYR A 213 -11.69 33.97 -23.67
N PRO A 214 -10.56 34.27 -24.33
CA PRO A 214 -10.36 35.53 -25.04
C PRO A 214 -11.19 35.62 -26.34
N MET A 215 -11.69 34.47 -26.82
CA MET A 215 -12.44 34.34 -28.07
C MET A 215 -13.89 33.86 -27.86
N ASP A 216 -14.36 33.68 -26.61
CA ASP A 216 -15.72 33.24 -26.32
C ASP A 216 -16.66 34.40 -25.94
N PHE A 217 -17.89 34.31 -26.42
CA PHE A 217 -19.00 35.20 -26.11
C PHE A 217 -20.09 34.42 -25.39
N PHE A 218 -20.45 34.84 -24.18
CA PHE A 218 -21.40 34.12 -23.35
C PHE A 218 -22.81 34.72 -23.46
N VAL A 219 -23.79 33.91 -23.85
CA VAL A 219 -25.21 34.30 -23.99
C VAL A 219 -26.10 33.51 -23.01
N SER A 220 -27.35 33.95 -22.83
CA SER A 220 -28.31 33.20 -22.01
C SER A 220 -28.61 31.82 -22.61
N PRO A 221 -28.70 30.75 -21.80
CA PRO A 221 -29.14 29.42 -22.26
C PRO A 221 -30.50 29.47 -22.97
N GLU A 222 -31.45 30.28 -22.48
CA GLU A 222 -32.78 30.40 -23.07
C GLU A 222 -32.73 31.08 -24.44
N SER A 223 -31.97 32.18 -24.54
CA SER A 223 -31.78 32.90 -25.80
C SER A 223 -31.07 32.06 -26.86
N PHE A 224 -30.04 31.29 -26.45
CA PHE A 224 -29.31 30.37 -27.32
C PHE A 224 -30.25 29.30 -27.85
N LYS A 225 -31.03 28.66 -26.96
CA LYS A 225 -31.96 27.60 -27.36
C LYS A 225 -33.05 28.11 -28.31
N ALA A 226 -33.64 29.26 -28.00
CA ALA A 226 -34.70 29.86 -28.80
C ALA A 226 -34.26 30.26 -30.23
N GLY A 227 -33.00 30.69 -30.41
CA GLY A 227 -32.51 31.11 -31.72
C GLY A 227 -31.76 30.03 -32.51
N MET A 228 -31.01 29.14 -31.83
CA MET A 228 -30.16 28.13 -32.49
C MET A 228 -30.85 26.79 -32.70
N PHE A 229 -31.69 26.30 -31.78
CA PHE A 229 -32.42 25.04 -31.96
C PHE A 229 -33.74 25.24 -32.75
N THR A 230 -33.67 26.02 -33.82
CA THR A 230 -34.77 26.21 -34.79
C THR A 230 -34.53 25.36 -36.04
N TYR A 231 -35.60 25.10 -36.82
CA TYR A 231 -35.50 24.32 -38.06
C TYR A 231 -34.43 24.85 -39.04
N ALA A 232 -34.16 26.17 -39.03
CA ALA A 232 -33.18 26.81 -39.91
C ALA A 232 -31.74 26.81 -39.37
N ASN A 233 -31.57 26.89 -38.04
CA ASN A 233 -30.26 27.18 -37.43
C ASN A 233 -29.61 25.98 -36.72
N ALA A 234 -30.36 24.91 -36.43
CA ALA A 234 -29.86 23.80 -35.61
C ALA A 234 -28.66 23.08 -36.23
N GLN A 235 -28.54 23.09 -37.56
CA GLN A 235 -27.39 22.54 -38.29
C GLN A 235 -26.06 23.23 -38.00
N TYR A 236 -26.07 24.49 -37.53
CA TYR A 236 -24.86 25.27 -37.27
C TYR A 236 -24.31 25.06 -35.86
N VAL A 237 -25.08 24.48 -34.93
CA VAL A 237 -24.58 24.16 -33.59
C VAL A 237 -23.39 23.23 -33.73
N THR A 238 -22.24 23.66 -33.23
CA THR A 238 -20.98 22.94 -33.44
C THR A 238 -20.88 21.75 -32.50
N SER A 239 -21.10 21.99 -31.21
CA SER A 239 -21.04 20.96 -30.19
C SER A 239 -21.89 21.28 -28.98
N ILE A 240 -22.27 20.23 -28.25
CA ILE A 240 -22.82 20.29 -26.92
C ILE A 240 -21.81 19.67 -25.96
N GLU A 241 -21.70 20.28 -24.79
CA GLU A 241 -20.77 19.90 -23.75
C GLU A 241 -21.52 19.72 -22.43
N PHE A 242 -21.20 18.62 -21.75
CA PHE A 242 -21.63 18.35 -20.39
C PHE A 242 -20.40 18.20 -19.53
N TYR A 243 -20.31 19.04 -18.49
CA TYR A 243 -19.19 19.05 -17.56
C TYR A 243 -19.70 18.76 -16.15
N HIS A 244 -19.03 17.84 -15.45
CA HIS A 244 -19.28 17.52 -14.05
C HIS A 244 -17.94 17.51 -13.32
N ASN A 245 -17.84 18.25 -12.22
CA ASN A 245 -16.69 18.20 -11.31
C ASN A 245 -16.97 17.21 -10.18
N ILE A 246 -16.38 16.03 -10.28
CA ILE A 246 -16.67 14.88 -9.43
C ILE A 246 -15.84 14.93 -8.14
N GLU A 247 -16.51 14.76 -7.00
CA GLU A 247 -15.83 14.75 -5.70
C GLU A 247 -15.37 13.34 -5.32
N PHE A 248 -14.12 13.00 -5.66
CA PHE A 248 -13.55 11.68 -5.35
C PHE A 248 -13.04 11.53 -3.90
N ARG A 249 -12.89 12.62 -3.14
CA ARG A 249 -12.16 12.62 -1.84
C ARG A 249 -12.77 11.75 -0.76
N ASP A 250 -14.09 11.67 -0.72
CA ASP A 250 -14.85 10.90 0.27
C ASP A 250 -15.46 9.61 -0.30
N MET A 251 -15.21 9.28 -1.57
CA MET A 251 -15.78 8.09 -2.21
C MET A 251 -15.22 6.78 -1.66
N ASP A 252 -16.13 5.84 -1.41
CA ASP A 252 -15.81 4.47 -1.02
C ASP A 252 -15.64 3.59 -2.26
N ARG A 253 -15.13 2.35 -2.08
CA ARG A 253 -15.06 1.35 -3.17
C ARG A 253 -16.40 1.13 -3.88
N LYS A 254 -17.52 1.20 -3.16
CA LYS A 254 -18.86 1.05 -3.73
C LYS A 254 -19.23 2.23 -4.63
N ASP A 255 -18.76 3.42 -4.31
CA ASP A 255 -19.02 4.64 -5.08
C ASP A 255 -18.18 4.63 -6.35
N LEU A 256 -16.91 4.24 -6.24
CA LEU A 256 -16.03 4.02 -7.40
C LEU A 256 -16.58 2.96 -8.37
N ASN A 257 -17.12 1.85 -7.85
CA ASN A 257 -17.76 0.84 -8.70
C ASN A 257 -19.03 1.38 -9.39
N ARG A 258 -19.83 2.19 -8.70
CA ARG A 258 -21.00 2.86 -9.29
C ARG A 258 -20.57 3.86 -10.36
N PHE A 259 -19.53 4.64 -10.10
CA PHE A 259 -18.95 5.56 -11.07
C PHE A 259 -18.40 4.82 -12.30
N ASN A 260 -17.64 3.74 -12.15
CA ASN A 260 -17.15 2.94 -13.28
C ASN A 260 -18.30 2.37 -14.13
N LYS A 261 -19.40 1.96 -13.48
CA LYS A 261 -20.62 1.54 -14.18
C LYS A 261 -21.21 2.69 -14.98
N VAL A 262 -21.36 3.87 -14.39
CA VAL A 262 -21.87 5.08 -15.07
C VAL A 262 -20.96 5.51 -16.21
N HIS A 263 -19.64 5.55 -16.00
CA HIS A 263 -18.66 5.85 -17.04
C HIS A 263 -18.77 4.89 -18.22
N THR A 264 -18.95 3.59 -17.96
CA THR A 264 -19.13 2.57 -19.00
C THR A 264 -20.47 2.75 -19.72
N GLU A 265 -21.57 2.98 -19.00
CA GLU A 265 -22.90 3.26 -19.58
C GLU A 265 -22.87 4.49 -20.49
N ILE A 266 -22.21 5.57 -20.07
CA ILE A 266 -22.02 6.80 -20.86
C ILE A 266 -21.14 6.52 -22.08
N LYS A 267 -20.03 5.82 -21.91
CA LYS A 267 -19.12 5.45 -23.00
C LYS A 267 -19.82 4.58 -24.05
N GLU A 268 -20.67 3.65 -23.63
CA GLU A 268 -21.49 2.83 -24.53
C GLU A 268 -22.58 3.64 -25.22
N TYR A 269 -23.25 4.54 -24.49
CA TYR A 269 -24.22 5.47 -25.07
C TYR A 269 -23.57 6.36 -26.15
N LEU A 270 -22.40 6.94 -25.88
CA LEU A 270 -21.68 7.74 -26.88
C LEU A 270 -21.29 6.91 -28.12
N LYS A 271 -21.12 5.59 -28.02
CA LYS A 271 -20.87 4.73 -29.19
C LYS A 271 -22.05 4.67 -30.16
N THR A 272 -23.29 4.86 -29.71
CA THR A 272 -24.49 4.77 -30.57
C THR A 272 -24.62 5.93 -31.57
N PHE A 273 -23.83 7.00 -31.40
CA PHE A 273 -23.76 8.10 -32.33
C PHE A 273 -22.84 7.72 -33.50
N GLU A 274 -23.41 7.57 -34.70
CA GLU A 274 -22.74 7.06 -35.91
C GLU A 274 -21.86 8.09 -36.62
N SER A 275 -22.04 9.40 -36.38
CA SER A 275 -21.27 10.43 -37.07
C SER A 275 -21.17 11.74 -36.25
N GLY A 276 -19.94 12.26 -36.16
CA GLY A 276 -19.53 13.35 -35.28
C GLY A 276 -18.34 12.97 -34.38
N HIS A 277 -17.34 13.85 -34.27
CA HIS A 277 -16.26 13.70 -33.28
C HIS A 277 -16.89 13.68 -31.88
N LYS A 278 -16.85 12.55 -31.17
CA LYS A 278 -17.30 12.43 -29.79
C LYS A 278 -16.09 12.40 -28.88
N GLU A 279 -16.15 13.21 -27.83
CA GLU A 279 -15.06 13.32 -26.87
C GLU A 279 -15.59 12.96 -25.49
N LEU A 280 -14.93 12.00 -24.85
CA LEU A 280 -15.13 11.72 -23.44
C LEU A 280 -13.78 11.92 -22.78
N TYR A 281 -13.64 13.04 -22.09
CA TYR A 281 -12.44 13.38 -21.35
C TYR A 281 -12.67 13.06 -19.88
N PHE A 282 -11.89 12.10 -19.40
CA PHE A 282 -11.77 11.80 -17.98
C PHE A 282 -10.31 11.38 -17.74
N PRO A 283 -9.45 12.28 -17.24
CA PRO A 283 -8.02 12.05 -17.20
C PRO A 283 -7.65 10.91 -16.25
N LEU A 284 -8.45 10.69 -15.20
CA LEU A 284 -8.23 9.64 -14.22
C LEU A 284 -8.84 8.27 -14.58
N ASN A 285 -9.28 8.05 -15.81
CA ASN A 285 -9.94 6.79 -16.18
C ASN A 285 -9.10 5.56 -15.85
N LYS A 286 -7.84 5.54 -16.31
CA LYS A 286 -6.90 4.46 -16.03
C LYS A 286 -6.64 4.34 -14.52
N THR A 287 -6.51 5.46 -13.84
CA THR A 287 -6.25 5.54 -12.41
C THR A 287 -7.37 4.92 -11.59
N ILE A 288 -8.63 5.35 -11.77
CA ILE A 288 -9.79 4.85 -11.02
C ILE A 288 -10.05 3.36 -11.30
N VAL A 289 -9.90 2.90 -12.54
CA VAL A 289 -10.04 1.47 -12.86
C VAL A 289 -8.98 0.65 -12.10
N ASN A 290 -7.72 1.08 -12.15
CA ASN A 290 -6.64 0.41 -11.42
C ASN A 290 -6.86 0.44 -9.89
N PHE A 291 -7.49 1.48 -9.35
CA PHE A 291 -7.80 1.58 -7.91
C PHE A 291 -8.76 0.50 -7.41
N VAL A 292 -9.76 0.12 -8.22
CA VAL A 292 -10.71 -0.95 -7.86
C VAL A 292 -9.99 -2.30 -7.73
N ASP A 293 -9.06 -2.57 -8.65
CA ASP A 293 -8.24 -3.79 -8.65
C ASP A 293 -7.23 -3.78 -7.51
N LYS A 294 -6.50 -2.67 -7.30
CA LYS A 294 -5.59 -2.48 -6.15
C LYS A 294 -6.30 -2.73 -4.80
N GLY A 295 -7.58 -2.37 -4.68
CA GLY A 295 -8.37 -2.63 -3.47
C GLY A 295 -8.58 -4.10 -3.15
N TRP A 296 -8.83 -4.93 -4.17
CA TRP A 296 -8.92 -6.38 -4.00
C TRP A 296 -7.56 -6.99 -3.66
N GLU A 297 -6.50 -6.55 -4.34
CA GLU A 297 -5.12 -6.98 -4.06
C GLU A 297 -4.72 -6.68 -2.62
N MET A 298 -5.05 -5.48 -2.13
CA MET A 298 -4.76 -5.06 -0.75
C MET A 298 -5.52 -5.89 0.28
N GLU A 299 -6.80 -6.17 0.02
CA GLU A 299 -7.61 -7.03 0.90
C GLU A 299 -7.07 -8.47 0.95
N LEU A 300 -6.73 -9.04 -0.21
CA LEU A 300 -6.13 -10.38 -0.31
C LEU A 300 -4.78 -10.44 0.41
N THR A 301 -3.96 -9.40 0.23
CA THR A 301 -2.67 -9.24 0.92
C THR A 301 -2.84 -9.25 2.43
N MET A 302 -3.81 -8.49 2.96
CA MET A 302 -4.14 -8.45 4.38
C MET A 302 -4.65 -9.79 4.91
N TRP A 303 -5.47 -10.51 4.15
CA TRP A 303 -5.91 -11.86 4.52
C TRP A 303 -4.74 -12.81 4.69
N VAL A 304 -3.79 -12.77 3.76
CA VAL A 304 -2.67 -13.70 3.77
C VAL A 304 -1.65 -13.34 4.86
N PHE A 305 -1.38 -12.05 5.10
CA PHE A 305 -0.56 -11.62 6.24
C PHE A 305 -1.20 -11.97 7.59
N ASN A 306 -2.53 -11.90 7.70
CA ASN A 306 -3.23 -12.27 8.93
C ASN A 306 -3.52 -13.77 9.07
N ALA A 307 -3.34 -14.58 8.01
CA ALA A 307 -3.60 -16.02 8.03
C ALA A 307 -2.90 -16.76 9.19
N PRO A 308 -1.59 -16.56 9.48
CA PRO A 308 -0.95 -17.19 10.63
C PRO A 308 -1.64 -16.88 11.96
N ILE A 309 -2.10 -15.64 12.16
CA ILE A 309 -2.80 -15.22 13.38
C ILE A 309 -4.16 -15.90 13.48
N ILE A 310 -4.91 -15.98 12.37
CA ILE A 310 -6.22 -16.63 12.32
C ILE A 310 -6.09 -18.12 12.64
N ILE A 311 -5.09 -18.79 12.09
CA ILE A 311 -4.81 -20.20 12.39
C ILE A 311 -4.43 -20.38 13.86
N MET A 312 -3.61 -19.48 14.41
CA MET A 312 -3.23 -19.47 15.83
C MET A 312 -4.43 -19.26 16.76
N LEU A 313 -5.33 -18.34 16.41
CA LEU A 313 -6.58 -18.09 17.12
C LEU A 313 -7.50 -19.31 17.06
N ALA A 314 -7.68 -19.89 15.89
CA ALA A 314 -8.45 -21.13 15.72
C ALA A 314 -7.88 -22.27 16.58
N TYR A 315 -6.55 -22.42 16.61
CA TYR A 315 -5.87 -23.40 17.45
C TYR A 315 -6.09 -23.14 18.95
N TYR A 316 -5.94 -21.89 19.38
CA TYR A 316 -6.22 -21.48 20.76
C TYR A 316 -7.66 -21.78 21.17
N LEU A 317 -8.64 -21.41 20.33
CA LEU A 317 -10.06 -21.65 20.58
C LEU A 317 -10.36 -23.15 20.70
N PHE A 318 -9.78 -23.96 19.82
CA PHE A 318 -9.87 -25.41 19.90
C PHE A 318 -9.28 -25.96 21.21
N MET A 319 -8.11 -25.46 21.62
CA MET A 319 -7.45 -25.86 22.87
C MET A 319 -8.29 -25.49 24.10
N VAL A 320 -8.75 -24.24 24.20
CA VAL A 320 -9.56 -23.77 25.34
C VAL A 320 -10.87 -24.52 25.41
N SER A 321 -11.54 -24.74 24.26
CA SER A 321 -12.75 -25.56 24.20
C SER A 321 -12.51 -26.97 24.73
N LYS A 322 -11.41 -27.61 24.31
CA LYS A 322 -11.04 -28.95 24.80
C LYS A 322 -10.81 -28.96 26.32
N LEU A 323 -10.18 -27.94 26.88
CA LEU A 323 -9.96 -27.80 28.33
C LEU A 323 -11.29 -27.62 29.08
N ILE A 324 -12.20 -26.77 28.57
CA ILE A 324 -13.55 -26.57 29.13
C ILE A 324 -14.31 -27.89 29.15
N ILE A 325 -14.35 -28.59 28.00
CA ILE A 325 -15.05 -29.87 27.88
C ILE A 325 -14.46 -30.91 28.84
N GLU A 326 -13.15 -30.87 29.07
CA GLU A 326 -12.49 -31.75 30.04
C GLU A 326 -12.89 -31.49 31.50
N GLU A 327 -13.10 -30.24 31.87
CA GLU A 327 -13.60 -29.86 33.21
C GLU A 327 -15.10 -30.19 33.35
N ASP A 328 -15.87 -29.97 32.28
CA ASP A 328 -17.31 -30.24 32.23
C ASP A 328 -17.64 -31.74 32.11
N LYS A 329 -16.66 -32.64 31.91
CA LYS A 329 -16.89 -34.08 31.71
C LYS A 329 -17.73 -34.71 32.82
N ASN A 330 -17.52 -34.32 34.08
CA ASN A 330 -18.29 -34.84 35.22
C ASN A 330 -19.75 -34.35 35.17
N GLU A 331 -19.98 -33.09 34.79
CA GLU A 331 -21.33 -32.53 34.63
C GLU A 331 -22.07 -33.18 33.45
N ILE A 332 -21.40 -33.35 32.30
CA ILE A 332 -21.94 -34.03 31.11
C ILE A 332 -22.35 -35.47 31.47
N SER A 333 -21.50 -36.18 32.21
CA SER A 333 -21.78 -37.53 32.69
C SER A 333 -23.00 -37.57 33.62
N SER A 334 -23.09 -36.63 34.57
CA SER A 334 -24.23 -36.51 35.48
C SER A 334 -25.53 -36.23 34.72
N LEU A 335 -25.54 -35.26 33.80
CA LEU A 335 -26.71 -34.92 32.98
C LEU A 335 -27.18 -36.12 32.15
N ARG A 336 -26.24 -36.88 31.57
CA ARG A 336 -26.56 -38.09 30.81
C ARG A 336 -27.15 -39.19 31.70
N SER A 337 -26.65 -39.35 32.92
CA SER A 337 -27.21 -40.31 33.90
C SER A 337 -28.62 -39.92 34.37
N ARG A 338 -28.96 -38.63 34.31
CA ARG A 338 -30.30 -38.07 34.58
C ARG A 338 -31.22 -38.07 33.36
N GLY A 339 -30.84 -38.75 32.27
CA GLY A 339 -31.67 -38.92 31.07
C GLY A 339 -31.53 -37.86 29.98
N ALA A 340 -30.59 -36.91 30.10
CA ALA A 340 -30.39 -35.90 29.06
C ALA A 340 -29.84 -36.51 27.75
N THR A 341 -30.45 -36.14 26.63
CA THR A 341 -30.03 -36.62 25.30
C THR A 341 -28.78 -35.91 24.81
N SER A 342 -27.99 -36.55 23.92
CA SER A 342 -26.80 -35.94 23.32
C SER A 342 -27.11 -34.63 22.59
N ARG A 343 -28.30 -34.53 21.97
CA ARG A 343 -28.77 -33.31 21.29
C ARG A 343 -29.02 -32.17 22.27
N GLN A 344 -29.62 -32.44 23.44
CA GLN A 344 -29.84 -31.43 24.48
C GLN A 344 -28.53 -30.93 25.10
N ILE A 345 -27.54 -31.80 25.27
CA ILE A 345 -26.22 -31.38 25.77
C ILE A 345 -25.50 -30.55 24.71
N PHE A 346 -25.55 -30.95 23.44
CA PHE A 346 -24.92 -30.23 22.33
C PHE A 346 -25.56 -28.84 22.11
N SER A 347 -26.89 -28.73 22.14
CA SER A 347 -27.57 -27.44 21.98
C SER A 347 -27.26 -26.47 23.13
N ARG A 348 -26.86 -26.97 24.32
CA ARG A 348 -26.37 -26.11 25.40
C ARG A 348 -25.09 -25.37 24.99
N TYR A 349 -24.15 -26.04 24.32
CA TYR A 349 -22.92 -25.42 23.81
C TYR A 349 -23.19 -24.47 22.63
N ILE A 350 -24.20 -24.74 21.80
CA ILE A 350 -24.62 -23.79 20.74
C ILE A 350 -25.13 -22.48 21.37
N ILE A 351 -25.99 -22.57 22.39
CA ILE A 351 -26.51 -21.38 23.09
C ILE A 351 -25.37 -20.61 23.75
N GLU A 352 -24.43 -21.33 24.36
CA GLU A 352 -23.21 -20.75 24.97
C GLU A 352 -22.39 -19.98 23.93
N CYS A 353 -22.13 -20.58 22.76
CA CYS A 353 -21.45 -19.90 21.65
C CYS A 353 -22.24 -18.69 21.16
N GLY A 354 -23.57 -18.79 21.03
CA GLY A 354 -24.43 -17.71 20.57
C GLY A 354 -24.36 -16.47 21.47
N ILE A 355 -24.32 -16.65 22.80
CA ILE A 355 -24.16 -15.54 23.75
C ILE A 355 -22.79 -14.86 23.55
N ILE A 356 -21.73 -15.65 23.41
CA ILE A 356 -20.36 -15.14 23.23
C ILE A 356 -20.21 -14.41 21.89
N ILE A 357 -20.78 -14.95 20.81
CA ILE A 357 -20.79 -14.34 19.48
C ILE A 357 -21.59 -13.05 19.49
N GLY A 358 -22.77 -13.00 20.14
CA GLY A 358 -23.55 -11.77 20.27
C GLY A 358 -22.74 -10.65 20.92
N PHE A 359 -22.01 -10.95 22.00
CA PHE A 359 -21.11 -10.00 22.63
C PHE A 359 -19.94 -9.58 21.71
N SER A 360 -19.35 -10.55 21.00
CA SER A 360 -18.21 -10.30 20.11
C SER A 360 -18.60 -9.55 18.83
N LEU A 361 -19.83 -9.68 18.34
CA LEU A 361 -20.34 -8.93 17.19
C LEU A 361 -20.55 -7.45 17.49
N ILE A 362 -20.89 -7.12 18.74
CA ILE A 362 -21.10 -5.73 19.18
C ILE A 362 -19.76 -5.05 19.44
N LEU A 363 -18.85 -5.70 20.15
CA LEU A 363 -17.57 -5.10 20.58
C LEU A 363 -16.41 -5.38 19.62
N GLY A 364 -16.50 -6.41 18.80
CA GLY A 364 -15.44 -6.82 17.87
C GLY A 364 -15.12 -5.76 16.81
N PRO A 365 -16.08 -5.28 16.00
CA PRO A 365 -15.80 -4.26 14.98
C PRO A 365 -15.26 -2.92 15.54
N PRO A 366 -15.79 -2.36 16.66
CA PRO A 366 -15.17 -1.20 17.30
C PRO A 366 -13.72 -1.44 17.74
N LEU A 367 -13.42 -2.61 18.30
CA LEU A 367 -12.04 -3.00 18.60
C LEU A 367 -11.21 -3.18 17.33
N GLY A 368 -11.80 -3.73 16.27
CA GLY A 368 -11.19 -3.84 14.94
C GLY A 368 -10.81 -2.49 14.34
N LEU A 369 -11.57 -1.43 14.63
CA LEU A 369 -11.21 -0.06 14.27
C LEU A 369 -9.96 0.41 15.04
N VAL A 370 -9.90 0.15 16.34
CA VAL A 370 -8.69 0.44 17.15
C VAL A 370 -7.49 -0.33 16.62
N LEU A 371 -7.67 -1.61 16.25
CA LEU A 371 -6.60 -2.40 15.63
C LEU A 371 -6.17 -1.81 14.29
N ALA A 372 -7.10 -1.43 13.42
CA ALA A 372 -6.80 -0.78 12.15
C ALA A 372 -6.05 0.56 12.35
N GLN A 373 -6.34 1.30 13.42
CA GLN A 373 -5.61 2.52 13.76
C GLN A 373 -4.17 2.23 14.19
N VAL A 374 -3.95 1.18 14.98
CA VAL A 374 -2.61 0.72 15.34
C VAL A 374 -1.85 0.26 14.10
N ILE A 375 -2.50 -0.49 13.19
CA ILE A 375 -1.91 -0.90 11.91
C ILE A 375 -1.47 0.33 11.10
N GLY A 376 -2.33 1.35 10.99
CA GLY A 376 -2.03 2.60 10.29
C GLY A 376 -0.94 3.48 10.92
N SER A 377 -0.56 3.21 12.17
CA SER A 377 0.53 3.91 12.87
C SER A 377 1.89 3.22 12.77
N ALA A 378 1.93 2.02 12.18
CA ALA A 378 3.15 1.22 12.13
C ALA A 378 4.16 1.76 11.10
N ASN A 379 5.37 2.06 11.56
CA ASN A 379 6.51 2.46 10.72
C ASN A 379 7.53 1.33 10.51
N GLY A 380 7.48 0.31 11.38
CA GLY A 380 8.32 -0.88 11.35
C GLY A 380 7.77 -1.96 12.27
N PHE A 381 8.54 -3.04 12.50
CA PHE A 381 8.11 -4.11 13.42
C PHE A 381 8.13 -3.62 14.88
N LEU A 382 6.96 -3.55 15.51
CA LEU A 382 6.75 -2.99 16.87
C LEU A 382 7.19 -1.53 17.02
N GLU A 383 7.25 -0.78 15.93
CA GLU A 383 7.61 0.64 15.91
C GLU A 383 6.42 1.46 15.41
N PHE A 384 5.86 2.27 16.31
CA PHE A 384 4.63 3.05 16.07
C PHE A 384 4.95 4.53 16.11
N VAL A 385 4.47 5.28 15.11
CA VAL A 385 4.70 6.72 14.99
C VAL A 385 3.37 7.44 14.91
N ASN A 386 3.28 8.59 15.58
CA ASN A 386 2.10 9.43 15.54
C ASN A 386 2.15 10.31 14.26
N ARG A 387 1.55 9.84 13.17
CA ARG A 387 1.39 10.58 11.91
C ARG A 387 -0.07 10.99 11.73
N SER A 388 -0.36 11.90 10.78
CA SER A 388 -1.73 12.17 10.33
C SER A 388 -2.39 10.83 9.95
N GLY A 389 -3.25 10.34 10.84
CA GLY A 389 -3.76 8.97 10.80
C GLY A 389 -4.65 8.72 9.59
N LEU A 390 -4.74 7.46 9.15
CA LEU A 390 -5.78 7.06 8.22
C LEU A 390 -7.15 7.43 8.82
N VAL A 391 -8.02 8.05 8.02
CA VAL A 391 -9.41 8.32 8.42
C VAL A 391 -10.17 7.00 8.36
N LEU A 392 -10.27 6.33 9.51
CA LEU A 392 -10.91 5.02 9.63
C LEU A 392 -12.36 5.17 10.08
N ARG A 393 -13.27 4.43 9.45
CA ARG A 393 -14.70 4.42 9.76
C ARG A 393 -15.18 2.96 9.87
N LEU A 394 -16.28 2.74 10.59
CA LEU A 394 -16.89 1.41 10.67
C LEU A 394 -17.65 1.12 9.36
N VAL A 395 -17.09 0.23 8.54
CA VAL A 395 -17.69 -0.20 7.28
C VAL A 395 -18.68 -1.34 7.53
N PRO A 396 -19.85 -1.41 6.85
CA PRO A 396 -20.78 -2.53 6.98
C PRO A 396 -20.14 -3.92 6.71
N ALA A 397 -19.14 -3.98 5.83
CA ALA A 397 -18.37 -5.18 5.56
C ALA A 397 -17.64 -5.71 6.82
N ALA A 398 -17.24 -4.84 7.75
CA ALA A 398 -16.61 -5.24 9.00
C ALA A 398 -17.51 -6.13 9.87
N TYR A 399 -18.83 -5.87 9.88
CA TYR A 399 -19.81 -6.70 10.60
C TYR A 399 -20.02 -8.06 9.92
N LEU A 400 -19.97 -8.11 8.58
CA LEU A 400 -20.01 -9.38 7.84
C LEU A 400 -18.78 -10.25 8.19
N TYR A 401 -17.60 -9.63 8.26
CA TYR A 401 -16.35 -10.31 8.60
C TYR A 401 -16.36 -10.77 10.06
N ALA A 402 -16.91 -9.97 10.98
CA ALA A 402 -17.12 -10.38 12.36
C ALA A 402 -18.11 -11.56 12.47
N LEU A 403 -19.14 -11.63 11.62
CA LEU A 403 -20.05 -12.78 11.56
C LEU A 403 -19.32 -14.03 11.09
N LEU A 404 -18.52 -13.93 10.02
CA LEU A 404 -17.68 -15.04 9.55
C LEU A 404 -16.72 -15.53 10.64
N ALA A 405 -16.10 -14.61 11.38
CA ALA A 405 -15.26 -14.93 12.54
C ALA A 405 -16.05 -15.64 13.65
N GLY A 406 -17.28 -15.22 13.92
CA GLY A 406 -18.19 -15.87 14.87
C GLY A 406 -18.57 -17.29 14.46
N VAL A 407 -18.78 -17.54 13.17
CA VAL A 407 -19.00 -18.89 12.62
C VAL A 407 -17.75 -19.75 12.80
N LEU A 408 -16.57 -19.23 12.47
CA LEU A 408 -15.30 -19.93 12.68
C LEU A 408 -15.08 -20.28 14.16
N PHE A 409 -15.34 -19.34 15.07
CA PHE A 409 -15.32 -19.57 16.52
C PHE A 409 -16.27 -20.70 16.92
N MET A 410 -17.53 -20.64 16.46
CA MET A 410 -18.53 -21.67 16.76
C MET A 410 -18.06 -23.05 16.28
N VAL A 411 -17.54 -23.15 15.06
CA VAL A 411 -17.00 -24.40 14.51
C VAL A 411 -15.86 -24.94 15.38
N MET A 412 -14.88 -24.10 15.74
CA MET A 412 -13.71 -24.51 16.54
C MET A 412 -14.10 -24.98 17.95
N VAL A 413 -15.13 -24.38 18.56
CA VAL A 413 -15.63 -24.79 19.88
C VAL A 413 -16.48 -26.05 19.79
N LEU A 414 -17.32 -26.19 18.75
CA LEU A 414 -18.26 -27.29 18.62
C LEU A 414 -17.61 -28.61 18.19
N ILE A 415 -16.48 -28.60 17.46
CA ILE A 415 -15.77 -29.84 17.06
C ILE A 415 -15.49 -30.75 18.27
N PRO A 416 -14.76 -30.31 19.32
CA PRO A 416 -14.51 -31.16 20.48
C PRO A 416 -15.80 -31.44 21.27
N ALA A 417 -16.75 -30.50 21.34
CA ALA A 417 -18.02 -30.68 22.06
C ALA A 417 -18.84 -31.83 21.46
N TYR A 418 -18.92 -31.89 20.13
CA TYR A 418 -19.61 -32.95 19.40
C TYR A 418 -19.01 -34.33 19.71
N THR A 419 -17.68 -34.45 19.70
CA THR A 419 -17.02 -35.73 20.02
C THR A 419 -17.27 -36.17 21.47
N ALA A 420 -17.35 -35.22 22.41
CA ALA A 420 -17.56 -35.51 23.82
C ALA A 420 -19.01 -35.96 24.12
N THR A 421 -20.01 -35.32 23.50
CA THR A 421 -21.44 -35.68 23.71
C THR A 421 -21.77 -37.11 23.28
N ARG A 422 -20.99 -37.70 22.36
CA ARG A 422 -21.19 -39.10 21.91
C ARG A 422 -20.55 -40.15 22.82
N SER A 423 -19.73 -39.77 23.80
CA SER A 423 -19.04 -40.73 24.67
C SER A 423 -19.84 -41.12 25.93
N THR A 424 -20.14 -42.41 26.11
CA THR A 424 -20.86 -42.90 27.30
C THR A 424 -19.95 -43.05 28.52
N ILE A 425 -20.53 -43.07 29.73
CA ILE A 425 -19.80 -43.20 31.02
C ILE A 425 -18.90 -44.45 31.04
N VAL A 426 -19.38 -45.57 30.48
CA VAL A 426 -18.64 -46.84 30.41
C VAL A 426 -17.46 -46.77 29.43
N GLN A 427 -17.69 -46.21 28.23
CA GLN A 427 -16.62 -45.97 27.27
C GLN A 427 -15.57 -44.98 27.81
N HIS A 428 -15.98 -44.05 28.67
CA HIS A 428 -15.07 -43.11 29.33
C HIS A 428 -14.17 -43.81 30.35
N LYS A 429 -14.73 -44.62 31.26
CA LYS A 429 -13.93 -45.42 32.21
C LYS A 429 -12.99 -46.39 31.48
N GLN A 430 -13.44 -47.03 30.39
CA GLN A 430 -12.59 -47.89 29.55
C GLN A 430 -11.48 -47.12 28.80
N LYS A 431 -11.75 -45.91 28.28
CA LYS A 431 -10.73 -45.06 27.65
C LYS A 431 -9.70 -44.54 28.67
N LYS A 432 -10.13 -44.25 29.90
CA LYS A 432 -9.22 -43.87 31.01
C LYS A 432 -8.28 -45.02 31.39
N ALA A 433 -8.72 -46.27 31.24
CA ALA A 433 -7.90 -47.47 31.43
C ALA A 433 -6.96 -47.76 30.23
N ARG A 434 -7.37 -47.48 28.98
CA ARG A 434 -6.54 -47.64 27.76
C ARG A 434 -5.81 -46.34 27.39
N LYS A 435 -4.72 -46.03 28.09
CA LYS A 435 -3.98 -44.75 28.08
C LYS A 435 -3.21 -44.36 26.79
N ASN A 436 -3.38 -45.06 25.66
CA ASN A 436 -2.39 -45.01 24.56
C ASN A 436 -2.96 -44.82 23.13
N GLN A 437 -4.06 -44.07 22.95
CA GLN A 437 -4.51 -43.74 21.60
C GLN A 437 -3.78 -42.51 21.05
N LYS A 438 -3.06 -42.71 19.94
CA LYS A 438 -2.46 -41.63 19.13
C LYS A 438 -3.55 -40.70 18.57
N PRO A 439 -3.31 -39.39 18.49
CA PRO A 439 -4.23 -38.44 17.87
C PRO A 439 -4.42 -38.72 16.38
N PHE A 440 -5.53 -38.22 15.81
CA PHE A 440 -5.90 -38.49 14.41
C PHE A 440 -4.83 -38.03 13.41
N TRP A 441 -4.26 -36.83 13.60
CA TRP A 441 -3.23 -36.30 12.71
C TRP A 441 -1.97 -37.18 12.64
N GLU A 442 -1.56 -37.80 13.76
CA GLU A 442 -0.40 -38.71 13.81
C GLU A 442 -0.72 -40.05 13.12
N LYS A 443 -1.98 -40.47 13.11
CA LYS A 443 -2.42 -41.69 12.42
C LYS A 443 -2.55 -41.49 10.90
N ALA A 444 -3.04 -40.32 10.50
CA ALA A 444 -3.25 -39.97 9.10
C ALA A 444 -1.98 -39.39 8.42
N PHE A 445 -0.86 -39.28 9.15
CA PHE A 445 0.40 -38.72 8.65
C PHE A 445 0.25 -37.32 8.04
N LEU A 446 -0.70 -36.52 8.57
CA LEU A 446 -0.96 -35.15 8.10
C LEU A 446 0.26 -34.24 8.31
N ASP A 447 1.09 -34.54 9.31
CA ASP A 447 2.35 -33.87 9.59
C ASP A 447 3.30 -33.93 8.39
N PHE A 448 3.54 -35.12 7.84
CA PHE A 448 4.40 -35.32 6.67
C PHE A 448 3.76 -34.87 5.37
N ILE A 449 2.44 -35.02 5.22
CA ILE A 449 1.72 -34.57 4.01
C ILE A 449 1.82 -33.04 3.89
N PHE A 450 1.50 -32.29 4.96
CA PHE A 450 1.58 -30.83 4.92
C PHE A 450 3.02 -30.33 4.78
N LEU A 451 4.00 -31.02 5.39
CA LEU A 451 5.41 -30.69 5.21
C LEU A 451 5.82 -30.90 3.74
N GLY A 452 5.45 -32.03 3.15
CA GLY A 452 5.69 -32.34 1.74
C GLY A 452 5.05 -31.31 0.81
N ILE A 453 3.80 -30.90 1.07
CA ILE A 453 3.12 -29.85 0.31
C ILE A 453 3.87 -28.51 0.44
N SER A 454 4.28 -28.12 1.65
CA SER A 454 4.99 -26.85 1.86
C SER A 454 6.35 -26.82 1.15
N ILE A 455 7.09 -27.93 1.15
CA ILE A 455 8.38 -28.07 0.46
C ILE A 455 8.17 -28.11 -1.06
N TYR A 456 7.14 -28.84 -1.54
CA TYR A 456 6.79 -28.87 -2.96
C TYR A 456 6.41 -27.48 -3.49
N LEU A 457 5.61 -26.74 -2.72
CA LEU A 457 5.26 -25.36 -3.06
C LEU A 457 6.50 -24.47 -3.07
N LEU A 458 7.39 -24.61 -2.09
CA LEU A 458 8.68 -23.90 -2.06
C LEU A 458 9.51 -24.17 -3.32
N ILE A 459 9.70 -25.44 -3.70
CA ILE A 459 10.51 -25.83 -4.87
C ILE A 459 9.86 -25.32 -6.16
N THR A 460 8.54 -25.47 -6.29
CA THR A 460 7.80 -24.95 -7.45
C THR A 460 8.02 -23.45 -7.58
N TYR A 461 7.98 -22.73 -6.46
CA TYR A 461 8.19 -21.30 -6.41
C TYR A 461 9.60 -20.88 -6.84
N THR A 462 10.64 -21.54 -6.33
CA THR A 462 12.03 -21.25 -6.71
C THR A 462 12.35 -21.61 -8.17
N THR A 463 11.61 -22.54 -8.76
CA THR A 463 11.88 -23.05 -10.12
C THR A 463 11.12 -22.30 -11.20
N HIS A 464 9.85 -21.96 -10.96
CA HIS A 464 8.97 -21.32 -11.95
C HIS A 464 8.81 -19.81 -11.70
N GLY A 465 9.44 -19.27 -10.65
CA GLY A 465 9.44 -17.85 -10.31
C GLY A 465 8.13 -17.34 -9.69
N GLN A 466 6.97 -17.75 -10.20
CA GLN A 466 5.64 -17.26 -9.77
C GLN A 466 4.56 -18.32 -10.02
N MET A 467 3.56 -18.42 -9.13
CA MET A 467 2.52 -19.47 -9.22
C MET A 467 1.09 -18.95 -9.40
N VAL A 468 0.72 -17.75 -8.91
CA VAL A 468 -0.73 -17.39 -8.86
C VAL A 468 -1.11 -15.95 -9.22
N LEU A 469 -0.32 -14.89 -8.93
CA LEU A 469 -0.78 -13.51 -9.20
C LEU A 469 0.36 -12.56 -9.59
N LYS A 470 0.30 -11.97 -10.79
CA LYS A 470 1.03 -10.73 -11.11
C LYS A 470 0.31 -9.57 -10.41
N SER A 471 0.70 -9.23 -9.19
CA SER A 471 0.37 -7.91 -8.62
C SER A 471 1.45 -6.92 -9.06
N SER A 472 1.04 -5.85 -9.73
CA SER A 472 1.94 -4.78 -10.16
C SER A 472 2.52 -4.06 -8.93
N GLY A 473 3.72 -4.47 -8.50
CA GLY A 473 4.49 -3.77 -7.45
C GLY A 473 4.24 -4.23 -6.00
N SER A 474 3.64 -5.40 -5.76
CA SER A 474 3.44 -5.95 -4.39
C SER A 474 4.02 -7.35 -4.22
N VAL A 475 4.38 -7.70 -2.97
CA VAL A 475 4.83 -9.05 -2.57
C VAL A 475 3.74 -10.06 -2.90
N ASP A 476 4.05 -11.17 -3.60
CA ASP A 476 3.08 -12.27 -3.75
C ASP A 476 2.72 -12.80 -2.34
N PRO A 477 1.48 -12.58 -1.87
CA PRO A 477 1.14 -12.90 -0.49
C PRO A 477 1.26 -14.40 -0.20
N SER A 478 1.12 -15.27 -1.21
CA SER A 478 1.12 -16.73 -1.06
C SER A 478 2.35 -17.28 -0.31
N ILE A 479 3.50 -16.59 -0.36
CA ILE A 479 4.73 -16.97 0.36
C ILE A 479 4.51 -16.99 1.89
N TYR A 480 3.70 -16.08 2.45
CA TYR A 480 3.39 -16.06 3.88
C TYR A 480 2.50 -17.23 4.28
N PHE A 481 1.59 -17.65 3.41
CA PHE A 481 0.77 -18.84 3.65
C PHE A 481 1.63 -20.11 3.63
N ILE A 482 2.53 -20.24 2.65
CA ILE A 482 3.41 -21.42 2.52
C ILE A 482 4.37 -21.51 3.70
N SER A 483 5.00 -20.40 4.11
CA SER A 483 5.89 -20.37 5.29
C SER A 483 5.14 -20.70 6.59
N THR A 484 3.91 -20.22 6.75
CA THR A 484 3.05 -20.58 7.89
C THR A 484 2.73 -22.08 7.89
N LEU A 485 2.37 -22.65 6.74
CA LEU A 485 2.10 -24.09 6.59
C LEU A 485 3.34 -24.92 6.90
N PHE A 486 4.53 -24.46 6.48
CA PHE A 486 5.81 -25.08 6.81
C PHE A 486 6.07 -25.06 8.32
N ILE A 487 5.92 -23.92 8.99
CA ILE A 487 6.11 -23.80 10.45
C ILE A 487 5.17 -24.75 11.20
N ILE A 488 3.90 -24.82 10.79
CA ILE A 488 2.90 -25.72 11.40
C ILE A 488 3.30 -27.18 11.22
N SER A 489 3.59 -27.58 9.98
CA SER A 489 3.90 -28.98 9.66
C SER A 489 5.21 -29.44 10.30
N ALA A 490 6.26 -28.60 10.25
CA ALA A 490 7.53 -28.86 10.92
C ALA A 490 7.37 -28.96 12.45
N GLY A 491 6.54 -28.11 13.06
CA GLY A 491 6.20 -28.19 14.48
C GLY A 491 5.48 -29.49 14.86
N LEU A 492 4.55 -29.96 14.00
CA LEU A 492 3.87 -31.25 14.20
C LEU A 492 4.83 -32.44 14.06
N VAL A 493 5.74 -32.42 13.09
CA VAL A 493 6.79 -33.43 12.91
C VAL A 493 7.73 -33.44 14.13
N PHE A 494 8.17 -32.27 14.60
CA PHE A 494 8.99 -32.17 15.81
C PHE A 494 8.30 -32.83 17.01
N MET A 495 7.02 -32.58 17.19
CA MET A 495 6.22 -33.18 18.26
C MET A 495 6.12 -34.70 18.19
N ARG A 496 6.23 -35.28 17.00
CA ARG A 496 6.32 -36.73 16.80
C ARG A 496 7.70 -37.27 17.18
N ILE A 497 8.76 -36.53 16.89
CA ILE A 497 10.17 -36.92 17.15
C ILE A 497 10.55 -36.72 18.63
N TYR A 498 10.03 -35.67 19.26
CA TYR A 498 10.40 -35.25 20.63
C TYR A 498 10.31 -36.34 21.72
N PRO A 499 9.26 -37.19 21.79
CA PRO A 499 9.21 -38.29 22.76
C PRO A 499 10.35 -39.30 22.57
N TYR A 500 10.82 -39.51 21.35
CA TYR A 500 11.93 -40.40 21.05
C TYR A 500 13.27 -39.79 21.47
N ILE A 501 13.44 -38.48 21.27
CA ILE A 501 14.60 -37.74 21.78
C ILE A 501 14.69 -37.87 23.31
N LEU A 502 13.58 -37.67 24.02
CA LEU A 502 13.55 -37.83 25.47
C LEU A 502 13.86 -39.25 25.93
N LYS A 503 13.37 -40.28 25.22
CA LYS A 503 13.69 -41.68 25.53
C LYS A 503 15.16 -41.99 25.32
N LEU A 504 15.78 -41.43 24.29
CA LEU A 504 17.20 -41.57 24.00
C LEU A 504 18.04 -40.92 25.12
N ILE A 505 17.76 -39.67 25.46
CA ILE A 505 18.45 -38.95 26.55
C ILE A 505 18.25 -39.70 27.88
N PHE A 506 17.02 -40.12 28.18
CA PHE A 506 16.73 -40.90 29.38
C PHE A 506 17.50 -42.23 29.39
N GLY A 507 17.59 -42.92 28.26
CA GLY A 507 18.35 -44.17 28.13
C GLY A 507 19.82 -44.02 28.49
N ILE A 508 20.46 -42.93 28.04
CA ILE A 508 21.87 -42.62 28.28
C ILE A 508 22.11 -42.21 29.74
N PHE A 509 21.26 -41.34 30.29
CA PHE A 509 21.53 -40.68 31.58
C PHE A 509 20.80 -41.29 32.79
N LYS A 510 19.94 -42.31 32.62
CA LYS A 510 19.11 -42.88 33.71
C LYS A 510 19.87 -43.26 34.97
N ARG A 511 21.15 -43.66 34.88
CA ARG A 511 21.97 -44.10 36.03
C ARG A 511 22.54 -42.93 36.85
N ARG A 512 22.62 -41.71 36.29
CA ARG A 512 23.20 -40.52 36.95
C ARG A 512 22.15 -39.51 37.44
N MET A 513 20.86 -39.73 37.17
CA MET A 513 19.81 -38.77 37.51
C MET A 513 19.38 -38.84 38.97
N SER A 514 19.17 -37.69 39.61
CA SER A 514 18.54 -37.61 40.93
C SER A 514 17.05 -37.99 40.85
N PRO A 515 16.40 -38.41 41.95
CA PRO A 515 15.00 -38.86 41.92
C PRO A 515 13.99 -37.86 41.31
N PRO A 516 14.08 -36.53 41.58
CA PRO A 516 13.20 -35.55 40.92
C PRO A 516 13.42 -35.46 39.41
N VAL A 517 14.68 -35.52 38.96
CA VAL A 517 15.03 -35.48 37.53
C VAL A 517 14.52 -36.73 36.82
N TYR A 518 14.74 -37.90 37.43
CA TYR A 518 14.27 -39.18 36.92
C TYR A 518 12.74 -39.18 36.75
N ALA A 519 12.01 -38.75 37.79
CA ALA A 519 10.56 -38.68 37.75
C ALA A 519 10.06 -37.74 36.65
N THR A 520 10.72 -36.60 36.46
CA THR A 520 10.37 -35.62 35.43
C THR A 520 10.55 -36.19 34.02
N PHE A 521 11.68 -36.83 33.72
CA PHE A 521 11.90 -37.42 32.39
C PHE A 521 10.91 -38.53 32.03
N VAL A 522 10.62 -39.42 32.98
CA VAL A 522 9.61 -40.47 32.78
C VAL A 522 8.23 -39.85 32.56
N GLN A 523 7.91 -38.80 33.32
CA GLN A 523 6.65 -38.09 33.21
C GLN A 523 6.49 -37.36 31.88
N VAL A 524 7.48 -36.56 31.44
CA VAL A 524 7.40 -35.83 30.17
C VAL A 524 7.39 -36.80 28.99
N SER A 525 8.24 -37.85 29.01
CA SER A 525 8.29 -38.81 27.90
C SER A 525 7.00 -39.62 27.71
N ARG A 526 6.34 -40.02 28.80
CA ARG A 526 5.09 -40.80 28.78
C ARG A 526 3.81 -39.95 28.82
N GLY A 527 3.88 -38.72 29.33
CA GLY A 527 2.77 -37.77 29.44
C GLY A 527 2.62 -36.86 28.22
N THR A 528 3.39 -37.12 27.16
CA THR A 528 3.50 -36.26 25.98
C THR A 528 2.14 -35.90 25.37
N ASN A 529 1.12 -36.76 25.43
CA ASN A 529 -0.22 -36.47 24.85
C ASN A 529 -0.93 -35.24 25.45
N ASP A 530 -0.72 -34.94 26.74
CA ASP A 530 -1.38 -33.80 27.39
C ASP A 530 -0.63 -32.50 27.08
N ASN A 531 0.70 -32.52 27.00
CA ASN A 531 1.55 -31.33 26.83
C ASN A 531 1.72 -30.89 25.36
N ARG A 532 1.22 -31.68 24.40
CA ARG A 532 1.31 -31.41 22.94
C ARG A 532 0.80 -30.01 22.57
N PHE A 533 -0.35 -29.61 23.11
CA PHE A 533 -1.00 -28.37 22.71
C PHE A 533 -0.15 -27.13 23.00
N LEU A 534 0.39 -27.08 24.22
CA LEU A 534 1.23 -25.98 24.68
C LEU A 534 2.55 -25.91 23.90
N ILE A 535 3.18 -27.06 23.65
CA ILE A 535 4.43 -27.11 22.89
C ILE A 535 4.23 -26.56 21.46
N MET A 536 3.18 -27.02 20.77
CA MET A 536 2.88 -26.55 19.42
C MET A 536 2.59 -25.05 19.39
N PHE A 537 1.81 -24.57 20.36
CA PHE A 537 1.41 -23.17 20.42
C PHE A 537 2.61 -22.22 20.64
N LEU A 538 3.55 -22.61 21.50
CA LEU A 538 4.79 -21.87 21.72
C LEU A 538 5.71 -21.93 20.49
N ILE A 539 5.88 -23.11 19.87
CA ILE A 539 6.67 -23.25 18.64
C ILE A 539 6.14 -22.30 17.57
N MET A 540 4.83 -22.31 17.31
CA MET A 540 4.23 -21.44 16.30
C MET A 540 4.43 -19.96 16.62
N THR A 541 4.16 -19.53 17.85
CA THR A 541 4.27 -18.11 18.23
C THR A 541 5.67 -17.58 18.06
N VAL A 542 6.66 -18.32 18.55
CA VAL A 542 8.07 -17.91 18.46
C VAL A 542 8.54 -17.94 17.01
N SER A 543 8.19 -18.99 16.26
CA SER A 543 8.59 -19.12 14.85
C SER A 543 7.98 -18.02 13.98
N ILE A 544 6.67 -17.78 14.11
CA ILE A 544 5.93 -16.76 13.37
C ILE A 544 6.44 -15.36 13.77
N GLY A 545 6.72 -15.12 15.05
CA GLY A 545 7.27 -13.84 15.50
C GLY A 545 8.65 -13.54 14.89
N ILE A 546 9.55 -14.52 14.87
CA ILE A 546 10.89 -14.36 14.27
C ILE A 546 10.78 -14.14 12.76
N TYR A 547 9.96 -14.94 12.09
CA TYR A 547 9.72 -14.80 10.66
C TYR A 547 9.15 -13.41 10.33
N SER A 548 8.10 -12.98 11.04
CA SER A 548 7.44 -11.69 10.86
C SER A 548 8.38 -10.50 11.08
N SER A 549 9.22 -10.55 12.12
CA SER A 549 10.21 -9.52 12.39
C SER A 549 11.28 -9.45 11.30
N ALA A 550 11.78 -10.60 10.84
CA ALA A 550 12.76 -10.64 9.76
C ALA A 550 12.17 -10.11 8.44
N SER A 551 10.92 -10.50 8.12
CA SER A 551 10.23 -10.02 6.92
C SER A 551 10.00 -8.51 6.95
N ALA A 552 9.49 -7.98 8.07
CA ALA A 552 9.29 -6.55 8.23
C ALA A 552 10.61 -5.77 8.13
N ARG A 553 11.71 -6.26 8.72
CA ARG A 553 13.02 -5.60 8.62
C ARG A 553 13.54 -5.55 7.19
N ILE A 554 13.53 -6.68 6.48
CA ILE A 554 14.05 -6.74 5.11
C ILE A 554 13.27 -5.79 4.19
N ILE A 555 11.95 -5.71 4.36
CA ILE A 555 11.11 -4.81 3.58
C ILE A 555 11.37 -3.34 3.94
N ASN A 556 11.47 -3.00 5.24
CA ASN A 556 11.76 -1.62 5.65
C ASN A 556 13.16 -1.14 5.26
N ASN A 557 14.17 -2.01 5.38
CA ASN A 557 15.52 -1.72 4.92
C ASN A 557 15.53 -1.51 3.40
N ASN A 558 14.78 -2.31 2.65
CA ASN A 558 14.67 -2.10 1.20
C ASN A 558 13.96 -0.80 0.85
N VAL A 559 12.96 -0.39 1.61
CA VAL A 559 12.33 0.94 1.41
C VAL A 559 13.35 2.06 1.63
N GLU A 560 14.22 1.93 2.63
CA GLU A 560 15.32 2.87 2.86
C GLU A 560 16.37 2.84 1.73
N GLU A 561 16.79 1.65 1.30
CA GLU A 561 17.73 1.47 0.18
C GLU A 561 17.16 2.05 -1.13
N VAL A 562 15.88 1.81 -1.42
CA VAL A 562 15.19 2.37 -2.61
C VAL A 562 15.05 3.88 -2.48
N ALA A 563 14.80 4.42 -1.29
CA ALA A 563 14.76 5.87 -1.06
C ALA A 563 16.14 6.52 -1.26
N ALA A 564 17.20 5.90 -0.72
CA ALA A 564 18.58 6.32 -0.94
C ALA A 564 18.94 6.29 -2.42
N TYR A 565 18.56 5.23 -3.13
CA TYR A 565 18.80 5.09 -4.56
C TYR A 565 18.03 6.09 -5.42
N LYS A 566 16.77 6.40 -5.07
CA LYS A 566 15.97 7.42 -5.77
C LYS A 566 16.50 8.84 -5.58
N CYS A 567 16.97 9.17 -4.37
CA CYS A 567 17.46 10.50 -4.04
C CYS A 567 18.94 10.69 -4.42
N GLY A 568 19.74 9.64 -4.33
CA GLY A 568 21.19 9.63 -4.59
C GLY A 568 22.04 10.13 -3.40
N ALA A 569 21.59 11.20 -2.74
CA ALA A 569 22.23 11.81 -1.58
C ALA A 569 21.22 12.12 -0.46
N ASP A 570 21.70 12.54 0.71
CA ASP A 570 20.86 12.95 1.84
C ASP A 570 19.97 14.16 1.51
N LEU A 571 20.54 15.10 0.75
CA LEU A 571 19.89 16.29 0.26
C LEU A 571 20.32 16.56 -1.19
N VAL A 572 19.35 16.90 -2.05
CA VAL A 572 19.62 17.41 -3.40
C VAL A 572 18.95 18.77 -3.53
N ILE A 573 19.75 19.80 -3.81
CA ILE A 573 19.28 21.16 -4.11
C ILE A 573 19.46 21.39 -5.60
N SER A 574 18.38 21.81 -6.26
CA SER A 574 18.38 22.28 -7.64
C SER A 574 18.30 23.81 -7.61
N PRO A 575 19.40 24.52 -7.92
CA PRO A 575 19.37 25.97 -8.07
C PRO A 575 18.46 26.37 -9.23
N ASP A 576 17.79 27.51 -9.10
CA ASP A 576 17.09 28.13 -10.21
C ASP A 576 18.12 28.76 -11.17
N TRP A 577 18.26 28.17 -12.35
CA TRP A 577 19.16 28.65 -13.39
C TRP A 577 18.47 29.65 -14.35
N GLY A 578 17.20 30.01 -14.10
CA GLY A 578 16.49 31.09 -14.78
C GLY A 578 16.01 30.75 -16.18
N GLY A 579 15.24 29.67 -16.32
CA GLY A 579 14.68 29.26 -17.62
C GLY A 579 15.72 28.72 -18.61
N LEU A 580 16.96 28.50 -18.16
CA LEU A 580 17.95 27.65 -18.83
C LEU A 580 17.69 26.16 -18.57
N GLU A 581 16.57 25.80 -17.95
CA GLU A 581 16.08 24.43 -17.94
C GLU A 581 15.61 24.06 -19.35
N ASP A 582 16.28 23.06 -19.94
CA ASP A 582 15.84 22.41 -21.16
C ASP A 582 14.40 21.89 -20.97
N ASN A 583 13.51 22.35 -21.85
CA ASN A 583 12.26 21.69 -22.28
C ASN A 583 10.92 21.95 -21.59
N THR A 584 10.56 23.19 -21.28
CA THR A 584 9.14 23.58 -21.42
C THR A 584 9.00 24.91 -22.14
N SER A 585 8.08 24.93 -23.11
CA SER A 585 7.74 26.06 -23.96
C SER A 585 7.15 27.22 -23.14
N ALA A 586 8.00 27.98 -22.46
CA ALA A 586 7.63 29.25 -21.85
C ALA A 586 8.63 30.31 -22.30
N LYS A 587 8.26 31.06 -23.34
CA LYS A 587 8.91 32.35 -23.63
C LYS A 587 8.51 33.32 -22.52
N THR A 588 9.39 33.58 -21.58
CA THR A 588 9.28 34.77 -20.73
C THR A 588 10.61 35.50 -20.65
N THR A 589 10.50 36.81 -20.79
CA THR A 589 11.56 37.80 -20.88
C THR A 589 12.58 37.68 -19.76
N SER A 590 13.85 37.71 -20.15
CA SER A 590 15.04 37.83 -19.30
C SER A 590 14.83 38.82 -18.15
N SER A 591 14.66 38.30 -16.94
CA SER A 591 15.10 38.98 -15.73
C SER A 591 16.46 38.39 -15.37
N ASP A 592 17.43 39.25 -15.07
CA ASP A 592 18.76 38.84 -14.63
C ASP A 592 18.64 38.10 -13.29
N ILE A 593 18.46 36.78 -13.36
CA ILE A 593 18.52 35.92 -12.18
C ILE A 593 19.99 35.84 -11.78
N THR A 594 20.34 36.59 -10.74
CA THR A 594 21.67 36.59 -10.13
C THR A 594 22.00 35.16 -9.67
N ARG A 595 22.86 34.47 -10.43
CA ARG A 595 23.36 33.14 -10.06
C ARG A 595 24.05 33.24 -8.69
N ILE A 596 23.49 32.56 -7.70
CA ILE A 596 24.11 32.44 -6.38
C ILE A 596 25.36 31.56 -6.52
N PRO A 597 26.56 32.07 -6.19
CA PRO A 597 27.79 31.30 -6.32
C PRO A 597 27.81 30.13 -5.31
N LEU A 598 28.44 29.02 -5.72
CA LEU A 598 28.57 27.80 -4.90
C LEU A 598 29.17 28.07 -3.51
N SER A 599 30.03 29.10 -3.38
CA SER A 599 30.64 29.52 -2.11
C SER A 599 29.64 29.83 -1.01
N ASP A 600 28.46 30.34 -1.36
CA ASP A 600 27.47 30.78 -0.39
C ASP A 600 26.75 29.58 0.23
N TYR A 601 26.61 28.50 -0.55
CA TYR A 601 26.14 27.20 -0.07
C TYR A 601 27.22 26.47 0.76
N MET A 602 28.50 26.55 0.37
CA MET A 602 29.60 25.89 1.10
C MET A 602 29.80 26.37 2.53
N THR A 603 29.36 27.59 2.85
CA THR A 603 29.54 28.14 4.20
C THR A 603 28.48 27.63 5.19
N ILE A 604 27.49 26.84 4.75
CA ILE A 604 26.40 26.34 5.58
C ILE A 604 26.93 25.25 6.52
N GLY A 605 26.79 25.47 7.84
CA GLY A 605 27.42 24.63 8.86
C GLY A 605 26.86 23.21 9.00
N CYS A 606 25.66 22.94 8.46
CA CYS A 606 25.01 21.62 8.51
C CYS A 606 25.40 20.68 7.36
N PHE A 607 26.12 21.18 6.35
CA PHE A 607 26.63 20.37 5.24
C PHE A 607 28.00 19.78 5.62
N GLU A 608 28.20 18.50 5.33
CA GLU A 608 29.48 17.81 5.55
C GLU A 608 30.28 17.75 4.26
N ASN A 609 29.75 17.07 3.24
CA ASN A 609 30.31 16.99 1.89
C ASN A 609 29.26 17.40 0.85
N PHE A 610 29.70 17.86 -0.31
CA PHE A 610 28.82 18.16 -1.42
C PHE A 610 29.50 17.84 -2.75
N THR A 611 28.71 17.62 -3.79
CA THR A 611 29.19 17.39 -5.16
C THR A 611 28.26 18.04 -6.17
N GLN A 612 28.82 18.47 -7.30
CA GLN A 612 28.05 18.96 -8.44
C GLN A 612 27.72 17.82 -9.39
N VAL A 613 26.43 17.69 -9.72
CA VAL A 613 25.94 16.71 -10.69
C VAL A 613 25.14 17.44 -11.76
N SER A 614 25.65 17.46 -12.99
CA SER A 614 24.91 17.99 -14.14
C SER A 614 24.05 16.91 -14.74
N GLU A 615 22.78 17.22 -14.99
CA GLU A 615 21.85 16.32 -15.66
C GLU A 615 21.37 17.01 -16.93
N VAL A 616 21.72 16.45 -18.08
CA VAL A 616 21.23 16.88 -19.39
C VAL A 616 20.18 15.86 -19.82
N HIS A 617 18.95 16.33 -19.98
CA HIS A 617 17.84 15.53 -20.51
C HIS A 617 17.81 15.69 -22.03
N TYR A 618 17.46 14.63 -22.77
CA TYR A 618 17.36 14.65 -24.25
C TYR A 618 18.69 14.90 -24.98
N ALA A 619 19.77 14.31 -24.49
CA ALA A 619 20.99 14.20 -25.26
C ALA A 619 20.80 13.21 -26.41
N THR A 620 21.49 13.49 -27.52
CA THR A 620 21.56 12.59 -28.66
C THR A 620 22.86 11.81 -28.63
N VAL A 621 22.78 10.51 -28.92
CA VAL A 621 23.95 9.62 -28.89
C VAL A 621 24.03 8.83 -30.18
N LYS A 622 25.26 8.52 -30.60
CA LYS A 622 25.54 7.76 -31.79
C LYS A 622 26.70 6.78 -31.58
N GLY A 623 26.51 5.53 -32.00
CA GLY A 623 27.57 4.52 -32.06
C GLY A 623 28.51 4.77 -33.25
N LEU A 624 29.78 4.35 -33.13
CA LEU A 624 30.81 4.57 -34.17
C LEU A 624 30.42 4.02 -35.56
N TYR A 625 29.66 2.93 -35.59
CA TYR A 625 29.26 2.24 -36.82
C TYR A 625 27.82 2.55 -37.28
N ASP A 626 27.10 3.39 -36.54
CA ASP A 626 25.72 3.75 -36.85
C ASP A 626 25.65 5.00 -37.72
N PHE A 627 24.57 5.12 -38.49
CA PHE A 627 24.34 6.26 -39.37
C PHE A 627 23.39 7.32 -38.77
N GLU A 628 22.57 6.93 -37.80
CA GLU A 628 21.53 7.78 -37.21
C GLU A 628 21.83 8.14 -35.74
N TRP A 629 21.40 9.33 -35.33
CA TRP A 629 21.45 9.80 -33.94
C TRP A 629 20.17 9.37 -33.23
N TYR A 630 20.31 8.85 -32.01
CA TYR A 630 19.17 8.52 -31.16
C TYR A 630 18.99 9.60 -30.12
N ASP A 631 17.79 10.18 -30.07
CA ASP A 631 17.37 11.18 -29.09
C ASP A 631 16.75 10.51 -27.85
N GLY A 632 16.62 11.27 -26.76
CA GLY A 632 15.95 10.86 -25.53
C GLY A 632 16.87 10.19 -24.51
N ILE A 633 18.19 10.33 -24.64
CA ILE A 633 19.15 9.77 -23.67
C ILE A 633 19.49 10.82 -22.61
N ARG A 634 19.51 10.40 -21.34
CA ARG A 634 19.93 11.25 -20.23
C ARG A 634 21.44 11.15 -20.05
N VAL A 635 22.11 12.30 -19.95
CA VAL A 635 23.53 12.38 -19.63
C VAL A 635 23.68 12.92 -18.22
N MET A 636 24.39 12.18 -17.36
CA MET A 636 24.72 12.60 -16.01
C MET A 636 26.23 12.83 -15.91
N ALA A 637 26.65 14.07 -15.69
CA ALA A 637 28.05 14.39 -15.50
C ALA A 637 28.35 14.57 -14.01
N ILE A 638 29.25 13.75 -13.48
CA ILE A 638 29.59 13.68 -12.06
C ILE A 638 31.03 14.07 -11.80
N GLN A 639 31.31 14.61 -10.61
CA GLN A 639 32.68 14.80 -10.13
C GLN A 639 33.13 13.54 -9.36
N PRO A 640 34.00 12.67 -9.91
CA PRO A 640 34.19 11.30 -9.39
C PRO A 640 34.53 11.23 -7.89
N TYR A 641 35.51 12.01 -7.44
CA TYR A 641 35.97 12.00 -6.05
C TYR A 641 34.88 12.48 -5.07
N GLU A 642 34.29 13.65 -5.32
CA GLU A 642 33.24 14.23 -4.46
C GLU A 642 31.96 13.39 -4.47
N PHE A 643 31.58 12.87 -5.64
CA PHE A 643 30.43 11.98 -5.79
C PHE A 643 30.58 10.72 -4.95
N SER A 644 31.79 10.17 -4.84
CA SER A 644 32.04 9.00 -3.99
C SER A 644 31.87 9.26 -2.48
N GLN A 645 31.98 10.51 -2.04
CA GLN A 645 31.85 10.90 -0.62
C GLN A 645 30.41 11.21 -0.22
N VAL A 646 29.59 11.63 -1.19
CA VAL A 646 28.22 12.11 -0.93
C VAL A 646 27.16 11.02 -1.15
N VAL A 647 27.43 10.10 -2.08
CA VAL A 647 26.41 9.18 -2.56
C VAL A 647 26.29 7.93 -1.71
N ASP A 648 25.06 7.63 -1.30
CA ASP A 648 24.71 6.43 -0.55
C ASP A 648 24.22 5.34 -1.53
N PHE A 649 25.17 4.55 -2.06
CA PHE A 649 24.89 3.50 -3.04
C PHE A 649 25.40 2.13 -2.62
N ARG A 650 24.50 1.14 -2.65
CA ARG A 650 24.78 -0.24 -2.23
C ARG A 650 25.79 -0.92 -3.15
N SER A 651 26.80 -1.53 -2.54
CA SER A 651 27.80 -2.35 -3.23
C SER A 651 27.20 -3.60 -3.87
N GLY A 652 27.68 -3.98 -5.06
CA GLY A 652 27.28 -5.21 -5.76
C GLY A 652 26.03 -5.11 -6.62
N LEU A 653 25.53 -3.88 -6.86
CA LEU A 653 24.43 -3.62 -7.78
C LEU A 653 24.91 -3.41 -9.23
N LEU A 654 26.16 -2.99 -9.46
CA LEU A 654 26.60 -2.63 -10.82
C LEU A 654 26.74 -3.80 -11.78
N ASP A 655 26.97 -5.01 -11.27
CA ASP A 655 27.40 -6.15 -12.08
C ASP A 655 26.63 -7.42 -11.70
N THR A 656 25.33 -7.48 -12.03
CA THR A 656 24.47 -8.60 -11.61
C THR A 656 24.71 -9.89 -12.40
N HIS A 657 25.53 -9.85 -13.45
CA HIS A 657 25.79 -10.98 -14.35
C HIS A 657 27.18 -11.61 -14.18
N THR A 658 28.10 -10.89 -13.53
CA THR A 658 29.46 -11.36 -13.26
C THR A 658 29.52 -11.96 -11.87
N LYS A 659 30.25 -13.08 -11.68
CA LYS A 659 30.35 -13.75 -10.37
C LYS A 659 31.12 -12.92 -9.33
N ASP A 660 31.83 -11.89 -9.76
CA ASP A 660 32.69 -11.06 -8.93
C ASP A 660 31.95 -9.79 -8.51
N VAL A 661 31.82 -9.57 -7.20
CA VAL A 661 31.19 -8.37 -6.63
C VAL A 661 32.20 -7.21 -6.69
N ILE A 662 32.15 -6.41 -7.74
CA ILE A 662 32.98 -5.21 -7.88
C ILE A 662 32.29 -4.05 -7.15
N HIS A 663 33.04 -3.35 -6.28
CA HIS A 663 32.55 -2.16 -5.61
C HIS A 663 32.51 -0.96 -6.59
N TRP A 664 31.47 -0.14 -6.53
CA TRP A 664 31.26 0.97 -7.47
C TRP A 664 32.36 2.03 -7.50
N TYR A 665 33.06 2.20 -6.37
CA TYR A 665 34.29 2.99 -6.29
C TYR A 665 35.36 2.61 -7.32
N HIS A 666 35.40 1.36 -7.79
CA HIS A 666 36.35 0.96 -8.81
C HIS A 666 36.11 1.69 -10.14
N TYR A 667 34.85 1.78 -10.58
CA TYR A 667 34.48 2.49 -11.81
C TYR A 667 34.72 4.00 -11.71
N ILE A 668 34.44 4.56 -10.55
CA ILE A 668 34.66 5.99 -10.28
C ILE A 668 36.15 6.33 -10.29
N ASN A 669 36.98 5.52 -9.65
CA ASN A 669 38.44 5.70 -9.65
C ASN A 669 38.99 5.64 -11.09
N LEU A 670 38.51 4.69 -11.89
CA LEU A 670 38.90 4.60 -13.31
C LEU A 670 38.44 5.82 -14.14
N MET A 671 37.28 6.39 -13.86
CA MET A 671 36.80 7.62 -14.52
C MET A 671 37.64 8.85 -14.15
N GLN A 672 38.33 8.83 -13.01
CA GLN A 672 39.27 9.88 -12.63
C GLN A 672 40.55 9.83 -13.48
N ASP A 673 41.04 8.62 -13.78
CA ASP A 673 42.23 8.42 -14.63
C ASP A 673 41.95 8.69 -16.11
N TYR A 674 40.71 8.46 -16.56
CA TYR A 674 40.28 8.65 -17.95
C TYR A 674 39.04 9.58 -18.05
N PRO A 675 39.22 10.92 -18.08
CA PRO A 675 38.10 11.87 -18.09
C PRO A 675 37.16 11.79 -19.30
N THR A 676 37.64 11.29 -20.44
CA THR A 676 36.84 11.06 -21.66
C THR A 676 36.08 9.72 -21.63
N ALA A 677 36.21 8.96 -20.56
CA ALA A 677 35.56 7.67 -20.42
C ALA A 677 34.14 7.84 -19.84
N VAL A 678 33.20 7.01 -20.31
CA VAL A 678 31.80 7.04 -19.92
C VAL A 678 31.33 5.69 -19.41
N LEU A 679 30.41 5.71 -18.45
CA LEU A 679 29.66 4.54 -18.01
C LEU A 679 28.30 4.58 -18.70
N VAL A 680 27.84 3.44 -19.18
CA VAL A 680 26.65 3.36 -20.03
C VAL A 680 25.65 2.41 -19.42
N SER A 681 24.37 2.78 -19.38
CA SER A 681 23.31 1.86 -18.94
C SER A 681 23.19 0.68 -19.89
N ARG A 682 22.78 -0.49 -19.37
CA ARG A 682 22.59 -1.66 -20.23
C ARG A 682 21.66 -1.41 -21.40
N GLY A 683 20.57 -0.67 -21.22
CA GLY A 683 19.68 -0.37 -22.33
C GLY A 683 20.34 0.43 -23.46
N VAL A 684 21.31 1.32 -23.18
CA VAL A 684 22.11 2.00 -24.23
C VAL A 684 23.10 1.02 -24.85
N ALA A 685 23.71 0.16 -24.05
CA ALA A 685 24.62 -0.85 -24.58
C ALA A 685 23.92 -1.83 -25.54
N ASP A 686 22.70 -2.27 -25.20
CA ASP A 686 21.89 -3.18 -26.01
C ASP A 686 21.33 -2.49 -27.27
N MET A 687 21.05 -1.17 -27.23
CA MET A 687 20.59 -0.42 -28.41
C MET A 687 21.66 -0.29 -29.49
N PHE A 688 22.93 -0.22 -29.10
CA PHE A 688 24.07 0.07 -29.98
C PHE A 688 25.08 -1.10 -30.06
N ASP A 689 24.72 -2.29 -29.54
CA ASP A 689 25.59 -3.46 -29.41
C ASP A 689 27.00 -3.12 -28.84
N LEU A 690 27.05 -2.24 -27.83
CA LEU A 690 28.31 -1.72 -27.27
C LEU A 690 28.97 -2.76 -26.36
N VAL A 691 30.30 -2.85 -26.48
CA VAL A 691 31.17 -3.64 -25.60
C VAL A 691 32.09 -2.68 -24.85
N VAL A 692 32.58 -3.08 -23.67
CA VAL A 692 33.60 -2.32 -22.93
C VAL A 692 34.81 -2.07 -23.85
N GLY A 693 35.17 -0.79 -23.99
CA GLY A 693 36.21 -0.30 -24.91
C GLY A 693 35.70 0.28 -26.23
N SER A 694 34.41 0.13 -26.56
CA SER A 694 33.79 0.79 -27.73
C SER A 694 33.78 2.31 -27.58
N THR A 695 33.72 3.03 -28.71
CA THR A 695 33.57 4.49 -28.75
C THR A 695 32.12 4.89 -28.94
N LEU A 696 31.72 5.98 -28.28
CA LEU A 696 30.38 6.53 -28.28
C LEU A 696 30.46 8.04 -28.50
N GLU A 697 29.72 8.57 -29.47
CA GLU A 697 29.60 10.01 -29.70
C GLU A 697 28.38 10.54 -28.95
N VAL A 698 28.58 11.58 -28.13
CA VAL A 698 27.51 12.20 -27.32
C VAL A 698 27.37 13.66 -27.71
N ASP A 699 26.18 14.04 -28.16
CA ASP A 699 25.78 15.40 -28.49
C ASP A 699 24.69 15.86 -27.51
N ILE A 700 25.00 16.94 -26.78
CA ILE A 700 24.16 17.53 -25.73
C ILE A 700 23.43 18.79 -26.20
N ASN A 701 23.48 19.10 -27.50
CA ASN A 701 22.81 20.27 -28.07
C ASN A 701 21.31 20.01 -28.25
N ALA A 702 20.48 20.95 -27.80
CA ALA A 702 19.04 20.89 -28.00
C ALA A 702 18.66 21.07 -29.50
N TRP A 703 17.52 20.50 -29.88
CA TRP A 703 17.01 20.62 -31.24
C TRP A 703 16.65 22.08 -31.55
N GLY A 704 17.23 22.63 -32.63
CA GLY A 704 17.05 24.04 -33.00
C GLY A 704 18.02 25.04 -32.32
N THR A 705 19.02 24.56 -31.58
CA THR A 705 20.09 25.42 -31.03
C THR A 705 20.77 26.21 -32.16
N PRO A 706 20.87 27.55 -32.06
CA PRO A 706 21.60 28.38 -33.02
C PRO A 706 23.04 27.91 -33.22
N GLU A 707 23.54 27.94 -34.45
CA GLU A 707 24.84 27.35 -34.82
C GLU A 707 26.04 28.02 -34.12
N ASP A 708 25.88 29.28 -33.71
CA ASP A 708 26.82 30.07 -32.91
C ASP A 708 26.86 29.68 -31.42
N GLN A 709 25.87 28.92 -30.95
CA GLN A 709 25.75 28.47 -29.55
C GLN A 709 25.91 26.95 -29.39
N LYS A 710 26.12 26.22 -30.49
CA LYS A 710 26.34 24.77 -30.46
C LYS A 710 27.68 24.43 -29.83
N VAL A 711 27.62 23.41 -28.99
CA VAL A 711 28.75 22.80 -28.30
C VAL A 711 29.31 21.66 -29.16
N PRO A 712 30.63 21.42 -29.23
CA PRO A 712 31.18 20.31 -30.01
C PRO A 712 30.71 18.94 -29.50
N VAL A 713 30.49 18.00 -30.43
CA VAL A 713 30.19 16.60 -30.13
C VAL A 713 31.35 15.98 -29.35
N MET A 714 31.01 15.25 -28.28
CA MET A 714 31.99 14.61 -27.40
C MET A 714 32.25 13.17 -27.85
N ASN A 715 33.52 12.86 -28.13
CA ASN A 715 33.96 11.49 -28.39
C ASN A 715 34.36 10.81 -27.08
N CYS A 716 33.60 9.78 -26.70
CA CYS A 716 33.73 9.11 -25.42
C CYS A 716 34.09 7.63 -25.59
N TYR A 717 34.78 7.05 -24.60
CA TYR A 717 35.08 5.61 -24.56
C TYR A 717 34.25 4.91 -23.49
N VAL A 718 33.57 3.82 -23.84
CA VAL A 718 32.75 3.04 -22.91
C VAL A 718 33.65 2.28 -21.94
N LEU A 719 33.71 2.75 -20.70
CA LEU A 719 34.53 2.15 -19.63
C LEU A 719 33.85 0.94 -19.01
N ALA A 720 32.54 1.02 -18.81
CA ALA A 720 31.75 -0.05 -18.25
C ALA A 720 30.27 0.10 -18.57
N ILE A 721 29.56 -1.02 -18.45
CA ILE A 721 28.11 -1.12 -18.60
C ILE A 721 27.53 -1.45 -17.23
N PHE A 722 26.50 -0.71 -16.79
CA PHE A 722 25.87 -0.92 -15.49
C PHE A 722 24.37 -1.21 -15.61
N ASP A 723 23.86 -1.94 -14.62
CA ASP A 723 22.42 -2.23 -14.46
C ASP A 723 21.71 -1.22 -13.57
N TYR A 724 22.40 -0.76 -12.53
CA TYR A 724 21.83 0.13 -11.51
C TYR A 724 22.79 1.29 -11.27
N TRP A 725 22.25 2.50 -11.16
CA TRP A 725 23.02 3.70 -10.85
C TRP A 725 22.17 4.65 -9.98
N PRO A 726 22.76 5.43 -9.05
CA PRO A 726 22.00 6.41 -8.28
C PRO A 726 21.11 7.29 -9.18
N ASN A 727 19.83 7.43 -8.83
CA ASN A 727 18.83 8.17 -9.61
C ASN A 727 18.62 7.62 -11.06
N TYR A 728 18.92 6.34 -11.32
CA TYR A 728 18.65 5.65 -12.59
C TYR A 728 17.59 4.56 -12.42
N TYR A 729 16.64 4.42 -13.34
CA TYR A 729 15.69 3.33 -13.29
C TYR A 729 15.26 2.95 -14.69
N ASP A 730 15.54 1.69 -15.04
CA ASP A 730 15.16 1.10 -16.32
C ASP A 730 13.65 0.85 -16.34
N GLY A 731 12.98 1.33 -17.39
CA GLY A 731 11.52 1.25 -17.56
C GLY A 731 10.72 2.14 -16.60
N ALA A 732 10.44 3.38 -17.01
CA ALA A 732 9.35 4.13 -16.40
C ALA A 732 8.01 3.41 -16.67
N VAL A 733 7.39 2.87 -15.62
CA VAL A 733 6.16 2.07 -15.68
C VAL A 733 4.92 2.85 -16.16
N ASN A 734 5.02 4.14 -16.55
CA ASN A 734 3.84 4.88 -17.02
C ASN A 734 4.11 6.10 -17.93
N THR A 735 5.30 6.24 -18.53
CA THR A 735 5.57 7.30 -19.51
C THR A 735 6.33 6.71 -20.69
N ASP A 736 5.95 7.09 -21.92
CA ASP A 736 6.55 6.64 -23.19
C ASP A 736 8.02 7.12 -23.39
N VAL A 737 8.74 7.42 -22.31
CA VAL A 737 10.13 7.89 -22.33
C VAL A 737 11.04 6.78 -21.81
N VAL A 738 11.86 6.23 -22.70
CA VAL A 738 12.90 5.25 -22.36
C VAL A 738 13.98 5.98 -21.55
N ASN A 739 14.03 5.76 -20.23
CA ASN A 739 15.02 6.38 -19.34
C ASN A 739 16.37 5.68 -19.50
N GLN A 740 17.15 6.08 -20.51
CA GLN A 740 18.49 5.59 -20.79
C GLN A 740 19.55 6.56 -20.24
N LEU A 741 20.65 6.05 -19.68
CA LEU A 741 21.61 6.87 -18.95
C LEU A 741 23.05 6.66 -19.41
N VAL A 742 23.75 7.77 -19.66
CA VAL A 742 25.19 7.83 -19.86
C VAL A 742 25.80 8.69 -18.75
N VAL A 743 26.77 8.14 -18.01
CA VAL A 743 27.47 8.84 -16.93
C VAL A 743 28.86 9.24 -17.42
N MET A 744 29.22 10.52 -17.26
CA MET A 744 30.50 11.07 -17.70
C MET A 744 31.15 11.94 -16.62
N ASN A 745 32.38 12.38 -16.86
CA ASN A 745 33.09 13.27 -15.94
C ASN A 745 32.60 14.73 -16.10
N TYR A 746 32.21 15.37 -14.99
CA TYR A 746 31.76 16.76 -14.96
C TYR A 746 32.83 17.74 -15.47
N SER A 747 34.10 17.48 -15.17
CA SER A 747 35.22 18.32 -15.64
C SER A 747 35.33 18.29 -17.17
N TYR A 748 35.03 17.15 -17.80
CA TYR A 748 35.01 17.04 -19.26
C TYR A 748 33.81 17.79 -19.86
N LEU A 749 32.61 17.60 -19.30
CA LEU A 749 31.42 18.36 -19.73
C LEU A 749 31.64 19.88 -19.63
N ASN A 750 32.18 20.37 -18.51
CA ASN A 750 32.39 21.80 -18.28
C ASN A 750 33.49 22.38 -19.18
N SER A 751 34.44 21.56 -19.66
CA SER A 751 35.44 21.99 -20.66
C SER A 751 34.83 22.25 -22.04
N VAL A 752 33.69 21.59 -22.31
CA VAL A 752 32.99 21.62 -23.61
C VAL A 752 31.83 22.62 -23.56
N LYS A 753 31.02 22.63 -22.50
CA LYS A 753 29.94 23.58 -22.22
C LYS A 753 30.28 24.40 -20.97
N ALA A 754 30.78 25.62 -21.17
CA ALA A 754 31.11 26.53 -20.06
C ALA A 754 29.84 26.89 -19.26
N ASN A 755 29.90 26.74 -17.94
CA ASN A 755 28.77 26.96 -17.01
C ASN A 755 27.59 25.99 -17.21
N ALA A 756 27.89 24.69 -17.35
CA ALA A 756 26.86 23.65 -17.31
C ALA A 756 26.01 23.78 -16.03
N THR A 757 24.68 23.70 -16.18
CA THR A 757 23.73 23.66 -15.06
C THR A 757 23.98 22.41 -14.22
N TYR A 758 23.83 22.53 -12.91
CA TYR A 758 24.08 21.43 -11.99
C TYR A 758 23.09 21.41 -10.84
N ASN A 759 22.84 20.21 -10.34
CA ASN A 759 22.23 19.95 -9.05
C ASN A 759 23.34 19.78 -8.00
N MET A 760 23.12 20.27 -6.79
CA MET A 760 24.02 20.06 -5.65
C MET A 760 23.53 18.87 -4.86
N TRP A 761 24.32 17.81 -4.85
CA TRP A 761 24.08 16.65 -4.00
C TRP A 761 24.91 16.83 -2.74
N ILE A 762 24.30 16.64 -1.58
CA ILE A 762 24.85 17.04 -0.29
C ILE A 762 24.68 15.91 0.72
N ASP A 763 25.77 15.66 1.45
CA ASP A 763 25.82 14.81 2.63
C ASP A 763 25.65 15.68 3.89
N LEU A 764 24.72 15.30 4.75
CA LEU A 764 24.35 16.08 5.92
C LEU A 764 25.05 15.54 7.16
N LYS A 765 25.46 16.43 8.07
CA LYS A 765 26.01 16.01 9.36
C LYS A 765 25.01 15.17 10.15
N ASP A 766 25.51 14.16 10.83
CA ASP A 766 24.72 13.28 11.70
C ASP A 766 23.79 14.07 12.65
N GLY A 767 22.49 13.75 12.59
CA GLY A 767 21.47 14.35 13.47
C GLY A 767 20.85 15.66 12.99
N THR A 768 21.25 16.17 11.81
CA THR A 768 20.64 17.36 11.19
C THR A 768 19.19 17.09 10.76
N THR A 769 18.25 17.98 11.11
CA THR A 769 16.85 17.85 10.71
C THR A 769 16.51 18.69 9.47
N LYS A 770 15.38 18.36 8.81
CA LYS A 770 14.87 19.13 7.65
C LYS A 770 14.67 20.60 7.99
N ASP A 771 14.16 20.89 9.19
CA ASP A 771 13.88 22.25 9.65
C ASP A 771 15.19 23.02 9.87
N ASP A 772 16.26 22.36 10.35
CA ASP A 772 17.57 22.99 10.51
C ASP A 772 18.15 23.44 9.16
N VAL A 773 18.02 22.61 8.12
CA VAL A 773 18.47 22.95 6.76
C VAL A 773 17.66 24.11 6.19
N LEU A 774 16.33 24.06 6.29
CA LEU A 774 15.46 25.13 5.78
C LEU A 774 15.71 26.45 6.50
N ASN A 775 15.90 26.43 7.83
CA ASN A 775 16.24 27.63 8.59
C ASN A 775 17.62 28.18 8.21
N ALA A 776 18.61 27.32 7.99
CA ALA A 776 19.94 27.75 7.55
C ALA A 776 19.92 28.40 6.15
N LEU A 777 19.06 27.94 5.25
CA LEU A 777 18.84 28.57 3.95
C LEU A 777 18.13 29.93 4.08
N LYS A 778 17.11 30.02 4.97
CA LYS A 778 16.38 31.26 5.30
C LYS A 778 17.27 32.35 5.87
N GLU A 779 18.06 32.02 6.88
CA GLU A 779 18.95 32.96 7.58
C GLU A 779 19.93 33.65 6.62
N ARG A 780 20.21 33.02 5.49
CA ARG A 780 21.15 33.50 4.47
C ARG A 780 20.49 34.07 3.23
N GLY A 781 19.14 34.08 3.17
CA GLY A 781 18.40 34.58 2.01
C GLY A 781 18.63 33.76 0.74
N LEU A 782 18.93 32.46 0.86
CA LEU A 782 19.22 31.59 -0.28
C LEU A 782 17.99 30.87 -0.83
N GLU A 783 16.79 31.11 -0.27
CA GLU A 783 15.57 30.43 -0.68
C GLU A 783 15.10 30.81 -2.08
N ASP A 784 15.24 32.08 -2.45
CA ASP A 784 14.70 32.63 -3.71
C ASP A 784 15.46 32.14 -4.95
N GLY A 785 16.64 31.54 -4.78
CA GLY A 785 17.48 31.01 -5.87
C GLY A 785 17.41 29.50 -6.05
N ILE A 786 16.40 28.83 -5.47
CA ILE A 786 16.26 27.37 -5.49
C ILE A 786 14.96 26.98 -6.18
N SER A 787 15.04 26.18 -7.25
CA SER A 787 13.87 25.66 -7.95
C SER A 787 13.26 24.44 -7.25
N ALA A 788 14.10 23.54 -6.71
CA ALA A 788 13.64 22.35 -6.01
C ALA A 788 14.59 21.88 -4.90
N ILE A 789 14.03 21.34 -3.83
CA ILE A 789 14.77 20.68 -2.75
C ILE A 789 14.21 19.28 -2.52
N ARG A 790 15.09 18.27 -2.55
CA ARG A 790 14.72 16.87 -2.32
C ARG A 790 15.51 16.31 -1.14
N PHE A 791 14.78 15.75 -0.16
CA PHE A 791 15.38 15.11 1.01
C PHE A 791 15.21 13.60 0.95
N LYS A 792 16.27 12.84 1.25
CA LYS A 792 16.21 11.37 1.39
C LYS A 792 15.17 10.95 2.42
N THR A 793 15.08 11.67 3.54
CA THR A 793 14.12 11.42 4.62
C THR A 793 12.66 11.56 4.18
N GLU A 794 12.39 12.37 3.17
CA GLU A 794 11.06 12.52 2.58
C GLU A 794 10.68 11.31 1.73
N TYR A 795 11.61 10.79 0.92
CA TYR A 795 11.40 9.52 0.20
C TYR A 795 11.22 8.33 1.15
N ILE A 796 12.00 8.27 2.24
CA ILE A 796 11.83 7.24 3.28
C ILE A 796 10.44 7.37 3.92
N SER A 797 10.04 8.59 4.28
CA SER A 797 8.74 8.85 4.92
C SER A 797 7.56 8.55 3.99
N ARG A 798 7.69 8.83 2.69
CA ARG A 798 6.70 8.47 1.66
C ARG A 798 6.65 6.96 1.43
N GLY A 799 7.80 6.29 1.31
CA GLY A 799 7.88 4.85 1.10
C GLY A 799 7.37 4.02 2.29
N LYS A 800 7.77 4.37 3.52
CA LYS A 800 7.21 3.78 4.75
C LYS A 800 5.79 4.28 5.03
N GLY A 801 5.43 5.41 4.43
CA GLY A 801 4.12 6.05 4.48
C GLY A 801 3.10 5.43 3.54
N ASP A 802 3.56 4.58 2.61
CA ASP A 802 2.70 3.91 1.66
C ASP A 802 1.74 2.97 2.38
N SER A 803 0.51 2.96 1.89
CA SER A 803 -0.60 2.25 2.51
C SER A 803 -0.36 0.75 2.59
N THR A 804 0.35 0.17 1.59
CA THR A 804 0.69 -1.26 1.53
C THR A 804 1.78 -1.64 2.54
N THR A 805 2.85 -0.85 2.63
CA THR A 805 3.95 -1.03 3.60
C THR A 805 3.46 -0.86 5.04
N MET A 806 2.58 0.13 5.29
CA MET A 806 1.89 0.28 6.57
C MET A 806 1.03 -0.94 6.90
N ALA A 807 0.30 -1.48 5.92
CA ALA A 807 -0.57 -2.65 6.08
C ALA A 807 0.23 -3.87 6.55
N LEU A 808 1.37 -4.09 5.89
CA LEU A 808 2.32 -5.15 6.17
C LEU A 808 2.91 -4.99 7.58
N ASN A 809 3.57 -3.86 7.86
CA ASN A 809 4.24 -3.62 9.13
C ASN A 809 3.25 -3.68 10.30
N GLY A 810 2.07 -3.10 10.11
CA GLY A 810 0.98 -3.10 11.08
C GLY A 810 0.42 -4.50 11.31
N SER A 811 0.11 -5.26 10.26
CA SER A 811 -0.44 -6.62 10.41
C SER A 811 0.57 -7.58 11.06
N LEU A 812 1.84 -7.51 10.68
CA LEU A 812 2.90 -8.35 11.27
C LEU A 812 3.14 -8.00 12.76
N SER A 813 3.18 -6.71 13.09
CA SER A 813 3.36 -6.26 14.48
C SER A 813 2.14 -6.57 15.36
N MET A 814 0.95 -6.21 14.89
CA MET A 814 -0.31 -6.44 15.62
C MET A 814 -0.57 -7.94 15.77
N GLY A 815 -0.28 -8.71 14.72
CA GLY A 815 -0.34 -10.16 14.76
C GLY A 815 0.58 -10.77 15.79
N PHE A 816 1.82 -10.29 15.86
CA PHE A 816 2.75 -10.72 16.90
C PHE A 816 2.24 -10.38 18.30
N VAL A 817 1.78 -9.15 18.54
CA VAL A 817 1.23 -8.75 19.86
C VAL A 817 0.01 -9.59 20.24
N ALA A 818 -0.93 -9.78 19.30
CA ALA A 818 -2.13 -10.58 19.53
C ALA A 818 -1.77 -12.04 19.83
N THR A 819 -0.93 -12.67 18.99
CA THR A 819 -0.50 -14.07 19.21
C THR A 819 0.28 -14.23 20.50
N MET A 820 1.10 -13.25 20.89
CA MET A 820 1.82 -13.23 22.17
C MET A 820 0.86 -13.15 23.38
N MET A 821 -0.13 -12.27 23.32
CA MET A 821 -1.12 -12.13 24.39
C MET A 821 -1.92 -13.43 24.56
N ILE A 822 -2.38 -14.02 23.45
CA ILE A 822 -3.14 -15.27 23.47
C ILE A 822 -2.24 -16.44 23.92
N THR A 823 -0.96 -16.45 23.55
CA THR A 823 -0.03 -17.46 24.09
C THR A 823 0.16 -17.36 25.58
N LEU A 824 0.36 -16.16 26.11
CA LEU A 824 0.45 -15.98 27.55
C LEU A 824 -0.80 -16.51 28.26
N ILE A 825 -1.98 -16.12 27.79
CA ILE A 825 -3.26 -16.56 28.37
C ILE A 825 -3.43 -18.08 28.24
N GLY A 826 -3.24 -18.63 27.04
CA GLY A 826 -3.36 -20.06 26.75
C GLY A 826 -2.37 -20.91 27.54
N PHE A 827 -1.13 -20.44 27.66
CA PHE A 827 -0.08 -21.03 28.48
C PHE A 827 -0.50 -21.08 29.96
N LEU A 828 -0.93 -19.95 30.51
CA LEU A 828 -1.37 -19.86 31.91
C LEU A 828 -2.57 -20.77 32.20
N LEU A 829 -3.58 -20.76 31.33
CA LEU A 829 -4.77 -21.61 31.47
C LEU A 829 -4.44 -23.09 31.44
N TYR A 830 -3.71 -23.51 30.41
CA TYR A 830 -3.29 -24.90 30.27
C TYR A 830 -2.53 -25.34 31.51
N TRP A 831 -1.62 -24.49 31.97
CA TRP A 831 -0.75 -24.78 33.08
C TRP A 831 -1.53 -24.87 34.41
N ILE A 832 -2.42 -23.92 34.69
CA ILE A 832 -3.32 -23.94 35.85
C ILE A 832 -4.18 -25.22 35.85
N MET A 833 -4.69 -25.62 34.68
CA MET A 833 -5.49 -26.83 34.53
C MET A 833 -4.69 -28.11 34.77
N ASN A 834 -3.47 -28.19 34.21
CA ASN A 834 -2.58 -29.33 34.42
C ASN A 834 -2.21 -29.48 35.91
N MET A 835 -1.96 -28.36 36.61
CA MET A 835 -1.73 -28.36 38.05
C MET A 835 -2.92 -28.88 38.84
N ARG A 836 -4.14 -28.40 38.54
CA ARG A 836 -5.37 -28.85 39.23
C ARG A 836 -5.56 -30.36 39.11
N LYS A 837 -5.35 -30.93 37.92
CA LYS A 837 -5.43 -32.37 37.66
C LYS A 837 -4.42 -33.19 38.46
N ARG A 838 -3.27 -32.61 38.81
CA ARG A 838 -2.15 -33.32 39.47
C ARG A 838 -1.96 -32.97 40.95
N LYS A 839 -2.85 -32.19 41.56
CA LYS A 839 -2.79 -31.85 43.00
C LYS A 839 -2.61 -33.08 43.88
N LEU A 840 -3.32 -34.17 43.58
CA LEU A 840 -3.24 -35.44 44.30
C LEU A 840 -1.86 -36.12 44.15
N GLN A 841 -1.27 -36.09 42.95
CA GLN A 841 0.09 -36.64 42.73
C GLN A 841 1.15 -35.90 43.55
N PHE A 842 1.06 -34.58 43.62
CA PHE A 842 1.96 -33.79 44.48
C PHE A 842 1.71 -34.03 45.97
N GLY A 843 0.46 -34.26 46.36
CA GLY A 843 0.10 -34.67 47.71
C GLY A 843 0.78 -35.97 48.11
N ILE A 844 0.70 -37.00 47.26
CA ILE A 844 1.34 -38.31 47.49
C ILE A 844 2.87 -38.19 47.54
N LEU A 845 3.49 -37.53 46.55
CA LEU A 845 4.95 -37.36 46.52
C LEU A 845 5.46 -36.64 47.76
N ARG A 846 4.67 -35.71 48.29
CA ARG A 846 5.01 -34.99 49.51
C ARG A 846 4.81 -35.85 50.76
N ALA A 847 3.80 -36.72 50.80
CA ALA A 847 3.63 -37.72 51.84
C ALA A 847 4.77 -38.77 51.86
N MET A 848 5.34 -39.08 50.68
CA MET A 848 6.52 -39.95 50.53
C MET A 848 7.86 -39.28 50.90
N GLY A 849 7.86 -38.03 51.39
CA GLY A 849 9.07 -37.35 51.88
C GLY A 849 9.73 -36.36 50.90
N LEU A 850 9.11 -36.07 49.75
CA LEU A 850 9.65 -35.05 48.83
C LEU A 850 9.44 -33.64 49.40
N SER A 851 10.54 -32.95 49.73
CA SER A 851 10.51 -31.56 50.23
C SER A 851 9.86 -30.59 49.22
N ARG A 852 9.23 -29.51 49.71
CA ARG A 852 8.60 -28.46 48.87
C ARG A 852 9.54 -27.94 47.76
N GLY A 853 10.80 -27.69 48.08
CA GLY A 853 11.80 -27.21 47.11
C GLY A 853 12.06 -28.22 45.99
N LYS A 854 12.16 -29.51 46.32
CA LYS A 854 12.33 -30.59 45.32
C LYS A 854 11.10 -30.76 44.42
N THR A 855 9.88 -30.56 44.93
CA THR A 855 8.66 -30.56 44.11
C THR A 855 8.61 -29.36 43.15
N ILE A 856 9.00 -28.16 43.62
CA ILE A 856 9.09 -26.96 42.76
C ILE A 856 10.17 -27.14 41.70
N PHE A 857 11.32 -27.70 42.06
CA PHE A 857 12.39 -28.02 41.10
C PHE A 857 11.94 -29.02 40.03
N MET A 858 11.22 -30.08 40.43
CA MET A 858 10.64 -31.05 39.50
C MET A 858 9.70 -30.36 38.49
N LEU A 859 8.86 -29.44 38.95
CA LEU A 859 7.96 -28.66 38.08
C LEU A 859 8.70 -27.69 37.18
N ALA A 860 9.70 -26.98 37.70
CA ALA A 860 10.55 -26.08 36.92
C ALA A 860 11.27 -26.86 35.81
N LEU A 861 11.79 -28.05 36.12
CA LEU A 861 12.44 -28.93 35.15
C LEU A 861 11.44 -29.46 34.11
N GLU A 862 10.20 -29.77 34.51
CA GLU A 862 9.14 -30.13 33.56
C GLU A 862 8.87 -28.99 32.59
N GLN A 863 8.72 -27.76 33.09
CA GLN A 863 8.53 -26.57 32.25
C GLN A 863 9.74 -26.28 31.36
N LEU A 864 10.96 -26.50 31.85
CA LEU A 864 12.16 -26.35 31.04
C LEU A 864 12.16 -27.34 29.87
N LEU A 865 11.82 -28.61 30.13
CA LEU A 865 11.76 -29.64 29.10
C LEU A 865 10.61 -29.40 28.11
N THR A 866 9.46 -28.86 28.54
CA THR A 866 8.32 -28.63 27.64
C THR A 866 8.40 -27.27 26.95
N THR A 867 8.38 -26.19 27.74
CA THR A 867 8.29 -24.80 27.30
C THR A 867 9.64 -24.31 26.79
N GLY A 868 10.73 -24.62 27.50
CA GLY A 868 12.08 -24.23 27.08
C GLY A 868 12.46 -24.87 25.74
N VAL A 869 12.21 -26.17 25.57
CA VAL A 869 12.45 -26.84 24.28
C VAL A 869 11.51 -26.32 23.19
N ALA A 870 10.24 -26.06 23.48
CA ALA A 870 9.32 -25.48 22.52
C ALA A 870 9.81 -24.12 21.99
N VAL A 871 10.33 -23.27 22.86
CA VAL A 871 10.91 -21.97 22.46
C VAL A 871 12.19 -22.17 21.65
N LEU A 872 13.11 -23.04 22.07
CA LEU A 872 14.34 -23.32 21.31
C LEU A 872 14.04 -23.83 19.90
N VAL A 873 13.06 -24.73 19.78
CA VAL A 873 12.62 -25.27 18.49
C VAL A 873 11.89 -24.21 17.69
N GLY A 874 11.09 -23.35 18.32
CA GLY A 874 10.46 -22.21 17.67
C GLY A 874 11.50 -21.22 17.11
N ILE A 875 12.59 -20.95 17.85
CA ILE A 875 13.71 -20.14 17.36
C ILE A 875 14.37 -20.80 16.15
N PHE A 876 14.64 -22.11 16.25
CA PHE A 876 15.26 -22.87 15.16
C PHE A 876 14.37 -22.88 13.90
N LEU A 877 13.09 -23.20 14.04
CA LEU A 877 12.14 -23.27 12.93
C LEU A 877 11.84 -21.90 12.34
N GLY A 878 11.74 -20.85 13.15
CA GLY A 878 11.60 -19.46 12.68
C GLY A 878 12.79 -19.03 11.82
N ASN A 879 14.02 -19.22 12.32
CA ASN A 879 15.22 -18.91 11.54
C ASN A 879 15.35 -19.77 10.28
N LEU A 880 14.97 -21.05 10.35
CA LEU A 880 14.96 -21.94 9.19
C LEU A 880 13.94 -21.46 8.14
N ALA A 881 12.74 -21.07 8.56
CA ALA A 881 11.73 -20.50 7.67
C ALA A 881 12.23 -19.19 7.03
N THR A 882 12.85 -18.29 7.81
CA THR A 882 13.44 -17.06 7.26
C THR A 882 14.48 -17.37 6.18
N ARG A 883 15.41 -18.31 6.43
CA ARG A 883 16.43 -18.68 5.43
C ARG A 883 15.86 -19.33 4.17
N LEU A 884 14.77 -20.09 4.30
CA LEU A 884 14.15 -20.80 3.18
C LEU A 884 13.24 -19.90 2.34
N PHE A 885 12.48 -19.01 2.97
CA PHE A 885 11.42 -18.25 2.29
C PHE A 885 11.80 -16.79 1.98
N MET A 886 12.71 -16.15 2.73
CA MET A 886 13.10 -14.76 2.43
C MET A 886 13.80 -14.58 1.07
N PRO A 887 14.67 -15.50 0.58
CA PRO A 887 15.23 -15.37 -0.77
C PRO A 887 14.18 -15.44 -1.88
N ILE A 888 13.00 -16.01 -1.60
CA ILE A 888 11.91 -16.06 -2.57
C ILE A 888 11.19 -14.71 -2.60
N LEU A 889 11.03 -14.07 -1.43
CA LEU A 889 10.52 -12.69 -1.35
C LEU A 889 11.38 -11.73 -2.17
N SER A 890 12.71 -11.92 -2.25
CA SER A 890 13.58 -11.07 -3.08
C SER A 890 13.38 -11.26 -4.58
N GLN A 891 12.85 -12.41 -5.01
CA GLN A 891 12.58 -12.69 -6.42
C GLN A 891 11.18 -12.24 -6.85
N THR A 892 10.23 -12.18 -5.92
CA THR A 892 8.84 -11.80 -6.21
C THR A 892 8.53 -10.35 -5.93
N TYR A 893 9.27 -9.72 -5.03
CA TYR A 893 9.07 -8.31 -4.73
C TYR A 893 9.60 -7.49 -5.90
N ILE A 894 8.69 -7.00 -6.72
CA ILE A 894 9.00 -6.07 -7.81
C ILE A 894 9.30 -4.72 -7.15
N SER A 895 10.56 -4.54 -6.76
CA SER A 895 11.10 -3.26 -6.32
C SER A 895 12.20 -2.78 -7.25
N LEU A 896 12.42 -1.47 -7.20
CA LEU A 896 13.47 -0.79 -7.96
C LEU A 896 14.86 -1.41 -7.75
N LEU A 897 15.10 -1.97 -6.56
CA LEU A 897 16.33 -2.67 -6.20
C LEU A 897 16.03 -4.11 -5.76
N PRO A 898 16.94 -5.07 -5.99
CA PRO A 898 16.83 -6.42 -5.43
C PRO A 898 16.92 -6.40 -3.89
N LEU A 899 16.03 -7.10 -3.18
CA LEU A 899 16.03 -7.10 -1.71
C LEU A 899 17.37 -7.57 -1.13
N HIS A 900 17.89 -6.83 -0.15
CA HIS A 900 19.05 -7.25 0.64
C HIS A 900 18.62 -8.08 1.86
N LEU A 901 19.09 -9.34 1.92
CA LEU A 901 18.82 -10.22 3.05
C LEU A 901 19.70 -9.87 4.26
N THR A 902 19.25 -8.88 5.04
CA THR A 902 19.91 -8.48 6.28
C THR A 902 19.34 -9.23 7.48
N TYR A 903 20.20 -9.94 8.21
CA TYR A 903 19.85 -10.63 9.45
C TYR A 903 20.39 -9.83 10.64
N SER A 904 19.49 -9.23 11.43
CA SER A 904 19.88 -8.52 12.66
C SER A 904 19.67 -9.38 13.90
N ILE A 905 20.71 -9.46 14.73
CA ILE A 905 20.67 -10.16 16.02
C ILE A 905 19.77 -9.42 17.02
N VAL A 906 19.67 -8.08 16.91
CA VAL A 906 18.92 -7.22 17.85
C VAL A 906 17.43 -7.56 17.88
N ASP A 907 16.84 -7.85 16.72
CA ASP A 907 15.43 -8.23 16.62
C ASP A 907 15.13 -9.57 17.29
N THR A 908 16.01 -10.53 17.05
CA THR A 908 15.91 -11.84 17.68
C THR A 908 16.01 -11.69 19.21
N LEU A 909 16.87 -10.79 19.70
CA LEU A 909 16.98 -10.46 21.13
C LEU A 909 15.70 -9.80 21.67
N ARG A 910 15.07 -8.86 20.95
CA ARG A 910 13.79 -8.24 21.36
C ARG A 910 12.70 -9.30 21.56
N ILE A 911 12.53 -10.20 20.59
CA ILE A 911 11.55 -11.30 20.68
C ILE A 911 11.89 -12.26 21.83
N MET A 912 13.17 -12.62 21.99
CA MET A 912 13.59 -13.50 23.08
C MET A 912 13.35 -12.87 24.46
N ALA A 913 13.58 -11.57 24.63
CA ALA A 913 13.30 -10.86 25.87
C ALA A 913 11.81 -10.92 26.22
N VAL A 914 10.96 -10.68 25.22
CA VAL A 914 9.50 -10.73 25.34
C VAL A 914 9.00 -12.14 25.72
N VAL A 915 9.52 -13.19 25.07
CA VAL A 915 9.21 -14.59 25.40
C VAL A 915 9.74 -14.98 26.79
N LEU A 916 10.93 -14.50 27.16
CA LEU A 916 11.51 -14.75 28.49
C LEU A 916 10.63 -14.16 29.60
N VAL A 917 10.17 -12.91 29.43
CA VAL A 917 9.24 -12.26 30.36
C VAL A 917 7.95 -13.08 30.49
N MET A 918 7.39 -13.56 29.38
CA MET A 918 6.21 -14.43 29.38
C MET A 918 6.43 -15.71 30.20
N ILE A 919 7.58 -16.36 30.05
CA ILE A 919 7.94 -17.56 30.83
C ILE A 919 8.11 -17.23 32.31
N ILE A 920 8.77 -16.12 32.64
CA ILE A 920 8.97 -15.68 34.03
C ILE A 920 7.61 -15.43 34.70
N ILE A 921 6.70 -14.71 34.05
CA ILE A 921 5.33 -14.49 34.54
C ILE A 921 4.64 -15.84 34.80
N GLY A 922 4.75 -16.76 33.84
CA GLY A 922 4.26 -18.13 33.97
C GLY A 922 4.80 -18.87 35.20
N LEU A 923 6.11 -18.84 35.41
CA LEU A 923 6.79 -19.48 36.55
C LEU A 923 6.46 -18.80 37.89
N VAL A 924 6.27 -17.49 37.92
CA VAL A 924 5.88 -16.74 39.13
C VAL A 924 4.45 -17.10 39.54
N VAL A 925 3.50 -17.05 38.61
CA VAL A 925 2.10 -17.48 38.85
C VAL A 925 2.07 -18.92 39.36
N LEU A 926 2.94 -19.77 38.81
CA LEU A 926 3.15 -21.15 39.25
C LEU A 926 3.62 -21.27 40.69
N GLY A 927 4.67 -20.52 41.05
CA GLY A 927 5.20 -20.50 42.41
C GLY A 927 4.15 -20.05 43.43
N VAL A 928 3.37 -19.02 43.10
CA VAL A 928 2.29 -18.49 43.95
C VAL A 928 1.17 -19.52 44.15
N PHE A 929 0.75 -20.21 43.08
CA PHE A 929 -0.30 -21.22 43.16
C PHE A 929 0.11 -22.41 44.04
N ILE A 930 1.36 -22.86 43.92
CA ILE A 930 1.91 -23.94 44.76
C ILE A 930 2.00 -23.54 46.23
N LYS A 931 2.39 -22.29 46.53
CA LYS A 931 2.42 -21.78 47.90
C LYS A 931 1.04 -21.81 48.57
N LYS A 932 -0.03 -21.58 47.81
CA LYS A 932 -1.42 -21.57 48.31
C LYS A 932 -2.03 -22.97 48.46
N LEU A 933 -1.39 -24.04 48.00
CA LEU A 933 -1.89 -25.41 48.14
C LEU A 933 -1.72 -25.93 49.57
N LYS A 934 -2.84 -26.06 50.30
CA LYS A 934 -2.90 -26.72 51.61
C LYS A 934 -2.84 -28.23 51.42
N ILE A 935 -1.88 -28.89 52.08
CA ILE A 935 -1.62 -30.34 51.95
C ILE A 935 -2.77 -31.18 52.49
N ASN A 936 -3.41 -30.70 53.55
CA ASN A 936 -4.42 -31.45 54.30
C ASN A 936 -5.69 -31.70 53.47
N GLU A 937 -5.98 -30.89 52.44
CA GLU A 937 -7.10 -31.10 51.52
C GLU A 937 -6.77 -32.11 50.41
N ALA A 938 -5.51 -32.22 49.99
CA ALA A 938 -5.12 -33.08 48.86
C ALA A 938 -5.14 -34.58 49.18
N VAL A 939 -4.97 -34.94 50.46
CA VAL A 939 -5.05 -36.33 50.94
C VAL A 939 -6.50 -36.77 51.09
N LYS A 940 -7.39 -35.88 51.54
CA LYS A 940 -8.82 -36.18 51.76
C LYS A 940 -9.60 -36.43 50.45
N ILE A 941 -9.17 -35.82 49.34
CA ILE A 941 -9.76 -35.99 47.99
C ILE A 941 -9.37 -37.33 47.35
N GLY A 942 -8.36 -38.04 47.86
CA GLY A 942 -7.99 -39.36 47.33
C GLY A 942 -8.93 -40.49 47.74
N GLU A 943 -9.81 -40.25 48.72
CA GLU A 943 -10.76 -41.22 49.26
C GLU A 943 -12.20 -41.05 48.72
N GLU A 944 -12.51 -39.95 48.02
CA GLU A 944 -13.81 -39.68 47.37
C GLU A 944 -13.73 -39.80 45.84
#